data_AF-W4FCT4-F1
#
_entry.id   AF-W4FCT4-F1
#
_cell.length_a   1.000
_cell.length_b   1.000
_cell.length_c   1.000
_cell.angle_alpha   90.00
_cell.angle_beta   90.00
_cell.angle_gamma   90.00
#
_symmetry.space_group_name_H-M   'P 1'
#
loop_
_entity.id
_entity.type
_entity.pdbx_description
1 polymer ?
#
loop_
_entity_poly.entity_id
_entity_poly.type
_entity_poly.pdbx_seq_one_letter_code
_entity_poly.pdbx_strand_id
1 'polypeptide(L)'
;MEGPALLPPPPPSSSQQPELDEAKVVNSGVYVHESEAELEATDEPAAVQAETFPTEILVENINHLMFVVHGIGEHKDFVVESYDDDNGSTGESGNFRELFSTMRDSLFSKEIPLSLEIHPIEWHSEVHKSGVDDVFDKISPAASTTLRDVNKRLIMDVLYYSAPKYGQMIVDTVTKQMNDKYMAFMAANPGWQGFVSVFAHSLGTLVAYDILTHEAGEVGSNGVVFPGLAFPVENLFCAGSPVPIFALSRGQLDIQDSVCTGGLRRPKVNHYFNLFHPADPIAYRVEPLVDVGMSDYPAIKLQKADSFKNKTFGEMVLIYDKLTDIASVCNDWDGARIDFEVQRRFFEGPIDTLYAPLSHSVYWSSEAVVTITLLAICRPVVDIITRYMAHNVPLPTLRPRRLVPFTPYKTIKCATTALVRDGFTGAWEPNALFLGHKRVYFAPSAAAVACTKLWSVPLTAKSAVTVDPTDSSAFQFTPDTTNPSPSMFSSTKGTQTLYTTSPAQCQEWVDAINQALASESDEHATTHPNVDGLVLPRGDSDINFFDATLTGTLRTRGMLCDAYNWYVLTDCSLDCYDACPVLKEWTHFSLKVMFATPDHGHIRLVSRHGTSVTFKIPDMERFNLWLATIQQFPDCKLILEDC
;
A
#
# COMPACT_ATOMS: atom_id res chain seq x y z
N MET A 1 -76.03 1.40 2.22
CA MET A 1 -75.95 2.78 2.74
C MET A 1 -74.57 2.98 3.33
N GLU A 2 -74.03 4.16 3.10
CA GLU A 2 -72.61 4.53 3.07
C GLU A 2 -71.82 4.31 4.37
N GLY A 3 -70.52 4.09 4.20
CA GLY A 3 -69.49 4.37 5.20
C GLY A 3 -68.15 4.58 4.48
N PRO A 4 -67.42 5.69 4.68
CA PRO A 4 -66.16 5.93 3.97
C PRO A 4 -65.04 5.01 4.48
N ALA A 5 -64.13 4.63 3.59
CA ALA A 5 -62.93 3.88 3.92
C ALA A 5 -62.03 4.68 4.90
N LEU A 6 -61.79 4.12 6.08
CA LEU A 6 -60.78 4.58 7.02
C LEU A 6 -59.40 4.14 6.53
N LEU A 7 -58.53 5.11 6.20
CA LEU A 7 -57.11 4.90 5.96
C LEU A 7 -56.44 4.33 7.24
N PRO A 8 -55.47 3.42 7.13
CA PRO A 8 -54.69 2.99 8.28
C PRO A 8 -53.84 4.15 8.82
N PRO A 9 -53.57 4.19 10.15
CA PRO A 9 -52.77 5.25 10.74
C PRO A 9 -51.32 5.22 10.22
N PRO A 10 -50.65 6.37 10.10
CA PRO A 10 -49.24 6.41 9.74
C PRO A 10 -48.40 5.68 10.81
N PRO A 11 -47.27 5.06 10.42
CA PRO A 11 -46.39 4.41 11.38
C PRO A 11 -45.89 5.42 12.42
N PRO A 12 -45.62 4.98 13.67
CA PRO A 12 -45.16 5.87 14.73
C PRO A 12 -43.87 6.56 14.30
N SER A 13 -43.86 7.90 14.41
CA SER A 13 -42.67 8.72 14.28
C SER A 13 -41.60 8.18 15.23
N SER A 14 -40.47 7.74 14.68
CA SER A 14 -39.26 7.38 15.42
C SER A 14 -38.73 8.61 16.16
N SER A 15 -39.25 8.84 17.35
CA SER A 15 -38.75 9.83 18.28
C SER A 15 -37.45 9.31 18.91
N GLN A 16 -36.37 10.04 18.64
CA GLN A 16 -35.15 10.14 19.45
C GLN A 16 -34.33 8.85 19.59
N GLN A 17 -33.59 8.50 18.54
CA GLN A 17 -32.20 8.07 18.77
C GLN A 17 -31.47 9.25 19.44
N PRO A 18 -30.68 9.05 20.50
CA PRO A 18 -29.71 10.07 20.86
C PRO A 18 -28.80 10.24 19.64
N GLU A 19 -28.81 11.44 19.04
CA GLU A 19 -27.71 11.89 18.19
C GLU A 19 -26.46 11.75 19.05
N LEU A 20 -25.72 10.67 18.84
CA LEU A 20 -24.33 10.58 19.24
C LEU A 20 -23.64 11.65 18.40
N ASP A 21 -23.29 12.74 19.07
CA ASP A 21 -22.37 13.76 18.57
C ASP A 21 -21.06 13.06 18.19
N GLU A 22 -20.97 12.57 16.95
CA GLU A 22 -19.77 11.91 16.37
C GLU A 22 -18.55 12.87 16.34
N ALA A 23 -18.75 14.15 16.66
CA ALA A 23 -17.73 15.18 16.62
C ALA A 23 -16.79 15.25 17.84
N LYS A 24 -16.99 14.42 18.88
CA LYS A 24 -16.03 14.30 20.02
C LYS A 24 -15.98 12.88 20.59
N VAL A 25 -15.58 11.90 19.79
CA VAL A 25 -14.99 10.67 20.35
C VAL A 25 -13.59 11.03 20.86
N VAL A 26 -13.53 11.60 22.06
CA VAL A 26 -12.28 11.76 22.80
C VAL A 26 -11.74 10.35 23.01
N ASN A 27 -10.55 10.07 22.47
CA ASN A 27 -9.83 8.84 22.79
C ASN A 27 -9.70 8.80 24.32
N SER A 28 -10.42 7.88 24.97
CA SER A 28 -10.59 7.87 26.43
C SER A 28 -9.32 7.44 27.18
N GLY A 29 -8.23 7.18 26.44
CA GLY A 29 -6.99 6.64 26.97
C GLY A 29 -7.12 5.19 27.44
N VAL A 30 -8.24 4.53 27.12
CA VAL A 30 -8.51 3.12 27.38
C VAL A 30 -8.06 2.33 26.16
N TYR A 31 -6.97 1.60 26.31
CA TYR A 31 -6.41 0.77 25.26
C TYR A 31 -6.78 -0.70 25.52
N VAL A 32 -6.89 -1.48 24.45
CA VAL A 32 -7.08 -2.93 24.57
C VAL A 32 -5.75 -3.58 24.95
N HIS A 33 -5.77 -4.55 25.86
CA HIS A 33 -4.57 -5.30 26.24
C HIS A 33 -4.05 -6.15 25.08
N GLU A 34 -2.74 -6.37 25.03
CA GLU A 34 -2.09 -7.11 23.94
C GLU A 34 -2.68 -8.52 23.74
N SER A 35 -3.00 -9.22 24.82
CA SER A 35 -3.58 -10.57 24.73
C SER A 35 -4.94 -10.57 24.01
N GLU A 36 -5.79 -9.58 24.27
CA GLU A 36 -7.09 -9.43 23.59
C GLU A 36 -6.91 -8.98 22.14
N ALA A 37 -5.96 -8.07 21.87
CA ALA A 37 -5.64 -7.60 20.52
C ALA A 37 -4.97 -8.67 19.63
N GLU A 38 -4.29 -9.65 20.23
CA GLU A 38 -3.68 -10.80 19.52
C GLU A 38 -4.63 -12.00 19.39
N LEU A 39 -5.59 -12.19 20.31
CA LEU A 39 -6.55 -13.30 20.31
C LEU A 39 -7.65 -13.19 19.23
N GLU A 40 -7.95 -11.98 18.72
CA GLU A 40 -8.97 -11.80 17.68
C GLU A 40 -8.50 -12.16 16.26
N ALA A 41 -7.22 -12.44 16.04
CA ALA A 41 -6.67 -12.75 14.72
C ALA A 41 -6.39 -14.25 14.55
N THR A 42 -7.24 -14.96 13.81
CA THR A 42 -6.96 -16.35 13.41
C THR A 42 -5.71 -16.40 12.52
N ASP A 43 -4.83 -17.40 12.71
CA ASP A 43 -3.65 -17.61 11.84
C ASP A 43 -4.02 -18.16 10.44
N GLU A 44 -5.31 -18.35 10.18
CA GLU A 44 -5.79 -18.90 8.91
C GLU A 44 -5.67 -17.87 7.78
N PRO A 45 -5.27 -18.29 6.56
CA PRO A 45 -5.27 -17.40 5.39
C PRO A 45 -6.66 -16.87 5.08
N ALA A 46 -6.74 -15.65 4.53
CA ALA A 46 -8.00 -15.01 4.14
C ALA A 46 -8.89 -15.89 3.24
N ALA A 47 -8.26 -16.66 2.34
CA ALA A 47 -8.95 -17.59 1.45
C ALA A 47 -9.62 -18.76 2.18
N VAL A 48 -9.06 -19.21 3.31
CA VAL A 48 -9.62 -20.27 4.16
C VAL A 48 -10.74 -19.71 5.03
N GLN A 49 -10.54 -18.54 5.64
CA GLN A 49 -11.58 -17.84 6.39
C GLN A 49 -12.86 -17.69 5.54
N ALA A 50 -12.70 -17.31 4.26
CA ALA A 50 -13.79 -17.13 3.31
C ALA A 50 -14.62 -18.40 3.02
N GLU A 51 -14.16 -19.61 3.37
CA GLU A 51 -14.97 -20.84 3.24
C GLU A 51 -16.13 -20.89 4.25
N THR A 52 -16.02 -20.16 5.36
CA THR A 52 -17.03 -20.09 6.43
C THR A 52 -17.85 -18.79 6.43
N PHE A 53 -17.54 -17.90 5.47
CA PHE A 53 -18.20 -16.60 5.29
C PHE A 53 -18.31 -15.71 6.55
N PRO A 54 -17.20 -15.43 7.27
CA PRO A 54 -17.22 -14.50 8.41
C PRO A 54 -17.58 -13.07 7.97
N THR A 55 -18.03 -12.25 8.92
CA THR A 55 -18.35 -10.83 8.68
C THR A 55 -17.10 -9.95 8.55
N GLU A 56 -15.96 -10.38 9.07
CA GLU A 56 -14.66 -9.73 8.94
C GLU A 56 -13.63 -10.74 8.44
N ILE A 57 -12.75 -10.32 7.53
CA ILE A 57 -11.62 -11.11 7.02
C ILE A 57 -10.32 -10.36 7.24
N LEU A 58 -9.34 -11.05 7.83
CA LEU A 58 -7.98 -10.56 7.94
C LEU A 58 -7.19 -10.87 6.68
N VAL A 59 -6.85 -9.82 5.93
CA VAL A 59 -6.17 -9.93 4.64
C VAL A 59 -4.65 -9.91 4.85
N GLU A 60 -3.97 -10.92 4.30
CA GLU A 60 -2.51 -10.98 4.24
C GLU A 60 -1.96 -10.03 3.16
N ASN A 61 -0.67 -9.67 3.27
CA ASN A 61 -0.03 -8.81 2.26
C ASN A 61 -0.14 -9.43 0.86
N ILE A 62 -0.66 -8.66 -0.10
CA ILE A 62 -0.65 -9.03 -1.51
C ILE A 62 0.70 -8.61 -2.07
N ASN A 63 1.55 -9.58 -2.35
CA ASN A 63 2.86 -9.36 -2.93
C ASN A 63 2.78 -9.30 -4.45
N HIS A 64 3.31 -8.23 -5.04
CA HIS A 64 3.28 -8.07 -6.47
C HIS A 64 4.50 -7.35 -7.03
N LEU A 65 4.99 -7.84 -8.17
CA LEU A 65 6.05 -7.21 -8.94
C LEU A 65 5.48 -6.78 -10.29
N MET A 66 5.66 -5.51 -10.68
CA MET A 66 5.19 -5.00 -11.96
C MET A 66 6.35 -4.47 -12.80
N PHE A 67 6.54 -5.02 -13.98
CA PHE A 67 7.43 -4.47 -14.99
C PHE A 67 6.71 -3.44 -15.85
N VAL A 68 7.29 -2.25 -16.00
CA VAL A 68 6.76 -1.19 -16.85
C VAL A 68 7.61 -1.09 -18.11
N VAL A 69 7.06 -1.53 -19.24
CA VAL A 69 7.72 -1.45 -20.55
C VAL A 69 7.18 -0.22 -21.29
N HIS A 70 7.99 0.83 -21.36
CA HIS A 70 7.58 2.08 -21.98
C HIS A 70 7.55 1.97 -23.52
N GLY A 71 6.90 2.98 -24.12
CA GLY A 71 6.77 3.17 -25.56
C GLY A 71 7.97 3.82 -26.23
N ILE A 72 7.69 4.57 -27.28
CA ILE A 72 8.68 5.29 -28.09
C ILE A 72 9.16 6.55 -27.34
N GLY A 73 10.47 6.80 -27.36
CA GLY A 73 11.11 7.97 -26.77
C GLY A 73 12.13 7.64 -25.70
N GLU A 74 13.11 8.55 -25.53
CA GLU A 74 14.11 8.47 -24.47
C GLU A 74 13.45 8.85 -23.14
N HIS A 75 13.25 7.88 -22.25
CA HIS A 75 12.79 8.17 -20.90
C HIS A 75 13.96 8.07 -19.91
N LYS A 76 14.73 9.17 -19.82
CA LYS A 76 15.86 9.29 -18.85
C LYS A 76 15.43 8.96 -17.40
N ASP A 77 14.16 9.15 -17.13
CA ASP A 77 13.41 8.90 -15.91
C ASP A 77 13.22 7.40 -15.56
N PHE A 78 13.54 6.49 -16.48
CA PHE A 78 13.43 5.03 -16.31
C PHE A 78 14.79 4.38 -15.94
N VAL A 79 15.85 5.18 -15.85
CA VAL A 79 17.13 4.76 -15.28
C VAL A 79 16.96 4.67 -13.76
N VAL A 80 17.15 3.46 -13.22
CA VAL A 80 17.14 3.24 -11.78
C VAL A 80 18.41 3.86 -11.20
N GLU A 81 18.26 4.91 -10.38
CA GLU A 81 19.37 5.48 -9.61
C GLU A 81 19.90 4.46 -8.59
N SER A 82 21.08 4.73 -8.02
CA SER A 82 21.63 3.85 -6.99
C SER A 82 20.64 3.73 -5.81
N TYR A 83 20.61 2.58 -5.13
CA TYR A 83 19.64 2.31 -4.06
C TYR A 83 19.68 3.35 -2.92
N ASP A 84 20.81 4.05 -2.76
CA ASP A 84 21.05 5.08 -1.75
C ASP A 84 20.60 6.49 -2.13
N ASP A 85 20.63 6.82 -3.43
CA ASP A 85 20.44 8.17 -3.95
C ASP A 85 19.13 8.33 -4.74
N ASP A 86 18.29 7.28 -4.79
CA ASP A 86 16.96 7.27 -5.43
C ASP A 86 16.06 8.34 -4.77
N ASN A 87 16.05 9.55 -5.33
CA ASN A 87 15.24 10.68 -4.87
C ASN A 87 13.75 10.54 -5.26
N GLY A 88 13.33 9.34 -5.64
CA GLY A 88 12.08 9.08 -6.35
C GLY A 88 12.24 9.38 -7.84
N SER A 89 11.61 8.56 -8.68
CA SER A 89 11.64 8.79 -10.13
C SER A 89 11.09 10.18 -10.46
N THR A 90 11.86 11.02 -11.14
CA THR A 90 11.38 12.29 -11.71
C THR A 90 10.81 12.07 -13.10
N GLY A 91 9.84 12.86 -13.55
CA GLY A 91 9.32 12.81 -14.92
C GLY A 91 8.16 11.83 -15.14
N GLU A 92 7.95 11.31 -16.36
CA GLU A 92 6.67 10.63 -16.69
C GLU A 92 6.49 9.29 -15.95
N SER A 93 7.54 8.48 -15.80
CA SER A 93 7.51 7.28 -14.93
C SER A 93 7.28 7.65 -13.47
N GLY A 94 7.93 8.71 -13.00
CA GLY A 94 7.76 9.27 -11.66
C GLY A 94 6.33 9.59 -11.33
N ASN A 95 5.73 10.45 -12.17
CA ASN A 95 4.34 10.85 -12.06
C ASN A 95 3.39 9.64 -12.09
N PHE A 96 3.69 8.64 -12.92
CA PHE A 96 2.89 7.41 -12.97
C PHE A 96 3.01 6.59 -11.68
N ARG A 97 4.21 6.40 -11.15
CA ARG A 97 4.45 5.69 -9.89
C ARG A 97 3.81 6.42 -8.69
N GLU A 98 3.91 7.74 -8.67
CA GLU A 98 3.26 8.60 -7.68
C GLU A 98 1.73 8.54 -7.78
N LEU A 99 1.19 8.48 -9.01
CA LEU A 99 -0.24 8.27 -9.22
C LEU A 99 -0.68 6.90 -8.69
N PHE A 100 0.09 5.84 -8.91
CA PHE A 100 -0.19 4.52 -8.31
C PHE A 100 -0.20 4.58 -6.78
N SER A 101 0.78 5.26 -6.17
CA SER A 101 0.87 5.44 -4.72
C SER A 101 -0.35 6.21 -4.18
N THR A 102 -0.67 7.35 -4.80
CA THR A 102 -1.82 8.20 -4.43
C THR A 102 -3.14 7.45 -4.55
N MET A 103 -3.34 6.69 -5.63
CA MET A 103 -4.56 5.93 -5.87
C MET A 103 -4.71 4.76 -4.91
N ARG A 104 -3.61 4.04 -4.60
CA ARG A 104 -3.58 3.05 -3.52
C ARG A 104 -4.00 3.68 -2.21
N ASP A 105 -3.42 4.82 -1.86
CA ASP A 105 -3.68 5.47 -0.58
C ASP A 105 -5.11 6.00 -0.46
N SER A 106 -5.64 6.54 -1.54
CA SER A 106 -7.00 7.08 -1.58
C SER A 106 -8.10 6.01 -1.66
N LEU A 107 -7.86 4.88 -2.34
CA LEU A 107 -8.91 3.89 -2.65
C LEU A 107 -8.75 2.55 -1.93
N PHE A 108 -7.53 2.12 -1.57
CA PHE A 108 -7.24 0.76 -1.12
C PHE A 108 -6.62 0.67 0.28
N SER A 109 -5.93 1.72 0.76
CA SER A 109 -5.04 1.67 1.93
C SER A 109 -5.66 1.14 3.22
N LYS A 110 -6.96 1.35 3.42
CA LYS A 110 -7.66 0.97 4.65
C LYS A 110 -8.01 -0.52 4.71
N GLU A 111 -8.15 -1.17 3.55
CA GLU A 111 -8.70 -2.53 3.46
C GLU A 111 -7.69 -3.53 2.87
N ILE A 112 -6.87 -3.08 1.91
CA ILE A 112 -6.02 -3.95 1.11
C ILE A 112 -4.54 -3.69 1.39
N PRO A 113 -3.83 -4.61 2.07
CA PRO A 113 -2.40 -4.50 2.26
C PRO A 113 -1.63 -4.92 1.00
N LEU A 114 -1.51 -4.00 0.05
CA LEU A 114 -0.74 -4.23 -1.18
C LEU A 114 0.75 -3.90 -0.98
N SER A 115 1.62 -4.83 -1.37
CA SER A 115 3.07 -4.65 -1.48
C SER A 115 3.45 -4.77 -2.95
N LEU A 116 3.43 -3.64 -3.66
CA LEU A 116 3.77 -3.55 -5.08
C LEU A 116 5.18 -2.97 -5.24
N GLU A 117 6.03 -3.69 -5.97
CA GLU A 117 7.29 -3.14 -6.49
C GLU A 117 7.17 -2.89 -7.98
N ILE A 118 7.56 -1.70 -8.43
CA ILE A 118 7.48 -1.29 -9.83
C ILE A 118 8.89 -1.17 -10.39
N HIS A 119 9.16 -1.89 -11.49
CA HIS A 119 10.45 -1.89 -12.16
C HIS A 119 10.33 -1.40 -13.61
N PRO A 120 10.89 -0.23 -13.95
CA PRO A 120 10.91 0.26 -15.31
C PRO A 120 11.83 -0.60 -16.20
N ILE A 121 11.51 -0.76 -17.48
CA ILE A 121 12.37 -1.41 -18.48
C ILE A 121 12.73 -0.40 -19.56
N GLU A 122 14.02 -0.04 -19.65
CA GLU A 122 14.54 1.00 -20.55
C GLU A 122 15.29 0.38 -21.72
N TRP A 123 14.71 0.40 -22.92
CA TRP A 123 15.29 -0.23 -24.10
C TRP A 123 15.72 0.77 -25.19
N HIS A 124 15.17 1.99 -25.17
CA HIS A 124 15.36 2.98 -26.22
C HIS A 124 16.82 3.41 -26.30
N SER A 125 17.47 3.67 -25.17
CA SER A 125 18.88 4.09 -25.15
C SER A 125 19.83 3.09 -25.84
N GLU A 126 19.59 1.79 -25.74
CA GLU A 126 20.45 0.75 -26.34
C GLU A 126 20.35 0.73 -27.88
N VAL A 127 19.15 0.95 -28.43
CA VAL A 127 18.94 1.04 -29.89
C VAL A 127 19.59 2.31 -30.45
N HIS A 128 19.42 3.44 -29.77
CA HIS A 128 19.89 4.74 -30.26
C HIS A 128 21.42 4.91 -30.13
N LYS A 129 22.07 4.21 -29.18
CA LYS A 129 23.54 4.08 -29.09
C LYS A 129 24.18 3.40 -30.30
N SER A 130 23.42 2.73 -31.15
CA SER A 130 23.94 2.10 -32.37
C SER A 130 24.31 3.11 -33.48
N GLY A 131 24.11 4.41 -33.25
CA GLY A 131 24.47 5.50 -34.18
C GLY A 131 23.44 5.76 -35.28
N VAL A 132 22.26 5.15 -35.16
CA VAL A 132 21.19 5.27 -36.17
C VAL A 132 20.62 6.69 -36.22
N ASP A 133 20.61 7.39 -35.08
CA ASP A 133 20.20 8.80 -35.02
C ASP A 133 21.11 9.71 -35.83
N ASP A 134 22.42 9.53 -35.75
CA ASP A 134 23.40 10.31 -36.51
C ASP A 134 23.20 10.13 -38.03
N VAL A 135 22.83 8.91 -38.44
CA VAL A 135 22.53 8.60 -39.84
C VAL A 135 21.20 9.24 -40.24
N PHE A 136 20.16 9.13 -39.40
CA PHE A 136 18.86 9.73 -39.63
C PHE A 136 18.93 11.26 -39.79
N ASP A 137 19.73 11.91 -38.95
CA ASP A 137 19.93 13.35 -38.98
C ASP A 137 20.68 13.78 -40.26
N LYS A 138 21.64 12.98 -40.73
CA LYS A 138 22.37 13.23 -42.00
C LYS A 138 21.51 13.06 -43.25
N ILE A 139 20.58 12.10 -43.26
CA ILE A 139 19.67 11.88 -44.40
C ILE A 139 18.46 12.81 -44.38
N SER A 140 18.33 13.66 -43.35
CA SER A 140 17.18 14.55 -43.18
C SER A 140 17.37 15.90 -43.88
N PRO A 141 16.52 16.25 -44.87
CA PRO A 141 16.48 17.60 -45.43
C PRO A 141 16.30 18.71 -44.38
N ALA A 142 17.08 19.79 -44.52
CA ALA A 142 17.22 20.87 -43.54
C ALA A 142 15.95 21.71 -43.25
N ALA A 143 14.87 21.56 -44.03
CA ALA A 143 13.73 22.50 -44.03
C ALA A 143 12.57 22.17 -43.07
N SER A 144 12.60 21.08 -42.30
CA SER A 144 11.49 20.74 -41.38
C SER A 144 11.95 19.88 -40.20
N THR A 145 12.59 20.50 -39.21
CA THR A 145 13.04 19.81 -37.98
C THR A 145 11.86 19.37 -37.12
N THR A 146 10.82 20.21 -36.95
CA THR A 146 9.70 19.93 -36.04
C THR A 146 8.86 18.70 -36.43
N LEU A 147 8.51 18.52 -37.72
CA LEU A 147 7.79 17.32 -38.17
C LEU A 147 8.68 16.07 -38.16
N ARG A 148 10.01 16.25 -38.27
CA ARG A 148 10.98 15.16 -38.22
C ARG A 148 11.25 14.70 -36.81
N ASP A 149 11.23 15.59 -35.82
CA ASP A 149 11.28 15.23 -34.40
C ASP A 149 10.06 14.38 -34.03
N VAL A 150 8.88 14.69 -34.57
CA VAL A 150 7.66 13.87 -34.41
C VAL A 150 7.82 12.51 -35.10
N ASN A 151 8.34 12.46 -36.33
CA ASN A 151 8.59 11.17 -37.01
C ASN A 151 9.64 10.31 -36.30
N LYS A 152 10.72 10.92 -35.82
CA LYS A 152 11.79 10.27 -35.04
C LYS A 152 11.23 9.68 -33.75
N ARG A 153 10.32 10.39 -33.09
CA ARG A 153 9.69 10.01 -31.80
C ARG A 153 8.39 9.21 -31.91
N LEU A 154 7.87 8.86 -33.08
CA LEU A 154 6.60 8.11 -33.19
C LEU A 154 6.60 7.01 -34.25
N ILE A 155 7.38 7.16 -35.32
CA ILE A 155 7.33 6.26 -36.49
C ILE A 155 8.60 5.43 -36.61
N MET A 156 9.76 6.02 -36.34
CA MET A 156 11.04 5.34 -36.57
C MET A 156 11.24 4.12 -35.67
N ASP A 157 10.84 4.17 -34.41
CA ASP A 157 10.99 3.03 -33.49
C ASP A 157 10.11 1.84 -33.89
N VAL A 158 8.91 2.11 -34.40
CA VAL A 158 8.05 1.11 -35.03
C VAL A 158 8.74 0.47 -36.24
N LEU A 159 9.39 1.28 -37.08
CA LEU A 159 10.14 0.78 -38.24
C LEU A 159 11.38 -0.01 -37.82
N TYR A 160 12.09 0.43 -36.77
CA TYR A 160 13.20 -0.32 -36.21
C TYR A 160 12.74 -1.67 -35.67
N TYR A 161 11.67 -1.71 -34.88
CA TYR A 161 11.15 -2.96 -34.38
C TYR A 161 10.68 -3.92 -35.50
N SER A 162 10.20 -3.37 -36.62
CA SER A 162 9.82 -4.15 -37.80
C SER A 162 11.04 -4.68 -38.57
N ALA A 163 12.23 -4.12 -38.38
CA ALA A 163 13.46 -4.56 -39.02
C ALA A 163 14.15 -5.66 -38.17
N PRO A 164 14.50 -6.84 -38.74
CA PRO A 164 15.00 -7.98 -37.96
C PRO A 164 16.18 -7.65 -37.04
N LYS A 165 17.12 -6.82 -37.52
CA LYS A 165 18.32 -6.43 -36.77
C LYS A 165 17.99 -5.65 -35.49
N TYR A 166 17.14 -4.62 -35.60
CA TYR A 166 16.83 -3.76 -34.45
C TYR A 166 15.72 -4.38 -33.59
N GLY A 167 14.76 -5.09 -34.20
CA GLY A 167 13.79 -5.91 -33.48
C GLY A 167 14.46 -6.93 -32.56
N GLN A 168 15.49 -7.65 -33.03
CA GLN A 168 16.25 -8.58 -32.18
C GLN A 168 16.91 -7.87 -30.99
N MET A 169 17.57 -6.74 -31.25
CA MET A 169 18.22 -5.94 -30.20
C MET A 169 17.22 -5.48 -29.13
N ILE A 170 16.03 -5.01 -29.53
CA ILE A 170 14.97 -4.57 -28.61
C ILE A 170 14.47 -5.75 -27.78
N VAL A 171 14.11 -6.86 -28.41
CA VAL A 171 13.59 -8.05 -27.72
C VAL A 171 14.61 -8.62 -26.74
N ASP A 172 15.88 -8.74 -27.15
CA ASP A 172 16.96 -9.23 -26.28
C ASP A 172 17.15 -8.32 -25.08
N THR A 173 17.14 -7.00 -25.31
CA THR A 173 17.33 -6.00 -24.25
C THR A 173 16.20 -6.02 -23.23
N VAL A 174 14.94 -5.99 -23.70
CA VAL A 174 13.76 -6.02 -22.82
C VAL A 174 13.70 -7.32 -22.04
N THR A 175 13.85 -8.46 -22.72
CA THR A 175 13.78 -9.79 -22.09
C THR A 175 14.91 -9.98 -21.07
N LYS A 176 16.14 -9.59 -21.42
CA LYS A 176 17.28 -9.68 -20.51
C LYS A 176 17.08 -8.82 -19.26
N GLN A 177 16.66 -7.56 -19.42
CA GLN A 177 16.42 -6.68 -18.28
C GLN A 177 15.31 -7.19 -17.35
N MET A 178 14.21 -7.68 -17.91
CA MET A 178 13.12 -8.26 -17.12
C MET A 178 13.62 -9.49 -16.33
N ASN A 179 14.36 -10.39 -16.98
CA ASN A 179 14.91 -11.58 -16.32
C ASN A 179 15.95 -11.24 -15.26
N ASP A 180 16.91 -10.36 -15.56
CA ASP A 180 17.95 -9.94 -14.62
C ASP A 180 17.33 -9.27 -13.39
N LYS A 181 16.37 -8.36 -13.58
CA LYS A 181 15.66 -7.69 -12.49
C LYS A 181 14.81 -8.66 -11.67
N TYR A 182 14.12 -9.60 -12.30
CA TYR A 182 13.36 -10.64 -11.60
C TYR A 182 14.28 -11.52 -10.73
N MET A 183 15.42 -11.97 -11.27
CA MET A 183 16.37 -12.79 -10.52
C MET A 183 16.97 -12.02 -9.34
N ALA A 184 17.34 -10.75 -9.54
CA ALA A 184 17.83 -9.88 -8.47
C ALA A 184 16.76 -9.67 -7.38
N PHE A 185 15.50 -9.43 -7.78
CA PHE A 185 14.37 -9.29 -6.86
C PHE A 185 14.13 -10.56 -6.04
N MET A 186 14.16 -11.74 -6.66
CA MET A 186 13.99 -13.02 -5.97
C MET A 186 15.16 -13.35 -5.04
N ALA A 187 16.38 -12.97 -5.42
CA ALA A 187 17.57 -13.11 -4.57
C ALA A 187 17.48 -12.19 -3.35
N ALA A 188 17.01 -10.95 -3.55
CA ALA A 188 16.74 -10.03 -2.47
C ALA A 188 15.61 -10.56 -1.58
N ASN A 189 14.52 -11.12 -2.13
CA ASN A 189 13.34 -11.51 -1.35
C ASN A 189 13.14 -13.05 -1.27
N PRO A 190 13.94 -13.76 -0.44
CA PRO A 190 13.80 -15.20 -0.26
C PRO A 190 12.40 -15.62 0.20
N GLY A 191 11.84 -16.61 -0.49
CA GLY A 191 10.51 -17.14 -0.18
C GLY A 191 9.37 -16.21 -0.60
N TRP A 192 9.63 -15.20 -1.42
CA TRP A 192 8.59 -14.36 -2.01
C TRP A 192 7.57 -15.21 -2.76
N GLN A 193 6.32 -15.07 -2.34
CA GLN A 193 5.14 -15.66 -2.96
C GLN A 193 4.24 -14.53 -3.40
N GLY A 194 4.19 -14.30 -4.71
CA GLY A 194 3.41 -13.23 -5.31
C GLY A 194 3.29 -13.42 -6.81
N PHE A 195 2.67 -12.44 -7.47
CA PHE A 195 2.43 -12.46 -8.91
C PHE A 195 3.35 -11.48 -9.62
N VAL A 196 3.58 -11.67 -10.92
CA VAL A 196 4.29 -10.71 -11.77
C VAL A 196 3.34 -10.15 -12.81
N SER A 197 3.25 -8.84 -12.95
CA SER A 197 2.48 -8.18 -14.01
C SER A 197 3.37 -7.38 -14.94
N VAL A 198 2.92 -7.19 -16.17
CA VAL A 198 3.55 -6.31 -17.15
C VAL A 198 2.58 -5.21 -17.51
N PHE A 199 2.96 -3.96 -17.23
CA PHE A 199 2.29 -2.79 -17.76
C PHE A 199 3.10 -2.27 -18.94
N ALA A 200 2.51 -2.25 -20.12
CA ALA A 200 3.16 -1.84 -21.34
C ALA A 200 2.40 -0.68 -21.99
N HIS A 201 3.13 0.24 -22.61
CA HIS A 201 2.56 1.40 -23.30
C HIS A 201 3.07 1.49 -24.74
N SER A 202 2.20 1.86 -25.68
CA SER A 202 2.57 2.10 -27.08
C SER A 202 3.36 0.93 -27.70
N LEU A 203 4.52 1.17 -28.32
CA LEU A 203 5.39 0.13 -28.88
C LEU A 203 5.79 -0.93 -27.84
N GLY A 204 5.95 -0.56 -26.57
CA GLY A 204 6.21 -1.51 -25.49
C GLY A 204 5.15 -2.60 -25.38
N THR A 205 3.88 -2.30 -25.73
CA THR A 205 2.80 -3.31 -25.75
C THR A 205 3.05 -4.38 -26.81
N LEU A 206 3.53 -3.98 -27.98
CA LEU A 206 3.82 -4.92 -29.07
C LEU A 206 5.02 -5.80 -28.73
N VAL A 207 6.07 -5.21 -28.13
CA VAL A 207 7.25 -5.96 -27.66
C VAL A 207 6.85 -6.98 -26.58
N ALA A 208 6.12 -6.54 -25.56
CA ALA A 208 5.67 -7.42 -24.48
C ALA A 208 4.73 -8.52 -24.99
N TYR A 209 3.79 -8.17 -25.87
CA TYR A 209 2.86 -9.11 -26.50
C TYR A 209 3.60 -10.16 -27.35
N ASP A 210 4.55 -9.74 -28.19
CA ASP A 210 5.35 -10.66 -29.00
C ASP A 210 6.18 -11.60 -28.10
N ILE A 211 6.85 -11.09 -27.06
CA ILE A 211 7.58 -11.92 -26.09
C ILE A 211 6.66 -12.96 -25.43
N LEU A 212 5.45 -12.58 -25.07
CA LEU A 212 4.49 -13.44 -24.36
C LEU A 212 3.71 -14.39 -25.28
N THR A 213 3.76 -14.22 -26.60
CA THR A 213 3.05 -15.10 -27.57
C THR A 213 3.95 -16.09 -28.29
N HIS A 214 5.28 -15.99 -28.10
CA HIS A 214 6.25 -16.89 -28.70
C HIS A 214 6.88 -17.82 -27.64
N GLU A 215 7.27 -19.03 -28.04
CA GLU A 215 8.11 -19.92 -27.23
C GLU A 215 9.56 -19.43 -27.14
N ALA A 216 10.25 -19.81 -26.05
CA ALA A 216 11.68 -19.54 -25.93
C ALA A 216 12.44 -20.21 -27.10
N GLY A 217 13.17 -19.42 -27.86
CA GLY A 217 13.87 -19.81 -29.08
C GLY A 217 13.03 -19.80 -30.36
N GLU A 218 11.72 -19.49 -30.29
CA GLU A 218 10.88 -19.37 -31.49
C GLU A 218 11.31 -18.17 -32.33
N VAL A 219 11.25 -18.33 -33.67
CA VAL A 219 11.53 -17.25 -34.63
C VAL A 219 10.20 -16.68 -35.13
N GLY A 220 9.96 -15.40 -34.85
CA GLY A 220 8.78 -14.68 -35.32
C GLY A 220 8.80 -14.43 -36.83
N SER A 221 7.65 -14.01 -37.36
CA SER A 221 7.49 -13.69 -38.80
C SER A 221 8.36 -12.52 -39.28
N ASN A 222 8.80 -11.66 -38.35
CA ASN A 222 9.76 -10.58 -38.59
C ASN A 222 11.23 -11.05 -38.52
N GLY A 223 11.49 -12.35 -38.35
CA GLY A 223 12.84 -12.92 -38.26
C GLY A 223 13.53 -12.73 -36.92
N VAL A 224 12.82 -12.25 -35.90
CA VAL A 224 13.32 -12.08 -34.53
C VAL A 224 13.18 -13.39 -33.75
N VAL A 225 14.22 -13.77 -33.01
CA VAL A 225 14.25 -14.92 -32.10
C VAL A 225 13.87 -14.45 -30.69
N PHE A 226 12.90 -15.11 -30.05
CA PHE A 226 12.41 -14.71 -28.73
C PHE A 226 13.09 -15.49 -27.60
N PRO A 227 13.84 -14.86 -26.67
CA PRO A 227 14.56 -15.60 -25.63
C PRO A 227 13.66 -16.22 -24.54
N GLY A 228 12.48 -15.66 -24.32
CA GLY A 228 11.53 -16.09 -23.28
C GLY A 228 11.82 -15.50 -21.88
N LEU A 229 10.77 -15.41 -21.06
CA LEU A 229 10.86 -14.92 -19.68
C LEU A 229 11.13 -16.06 -18.70
N ALA A 230 11.90 -15.77 -17.64
CA ALA A 230 12.25 -16.73 -16.58
C ALA A 230 11.14 -16.90 -15.51
N PHE A 231 10.00 -16.24 -15.69
CA PHE A 231 8.91 -16.19 -14.74
C PHE A 231 7.55 -16.15 -15.45
N PRO A 232 6.48 -16.66 -14.82
CA PRO A 232 5.13 -16.51 -15.34
C PRO A 232 4.63 -15.08 -15.16
N VAL A 233 3.78 -14.62 -16.07
CA VAL A 233 3.12 -13.31 -16.00
C VAL A 233 1.63 -13.51 -15.73
N GLU A 234 1.13 -12.86 -14.69
CA GLU A 234 -0.27 -12.90 -14.26
C GLU A 234 -1.13 -12.01 -15.13
N ASN A 235 -0.77 -10.72 -15.21
CA ASN A 235 -1.51 -9.71 -15.97
C ASN A 235 -0.61 -9.04 -17.00
N LEU A 236 -1.12 -8.89 -18.23
CA LEU A 236 -0.57 -8.00 -19.25
C LEU A 236 -1.53 -6.83 -19.48
N PHE A 237 -1.13 -5.63 -19.06
CA PHE A 237 -1.84 -4.39 -19.34
C PHE A 237 -1.20 -3.72 -20.56
N CYS A 238 -1.97 -3.55 -21.64
CA CYS A 238 -1.54 -2.91 -22.86
C CYS A 238 -2.27 -1.59 -23.04
N ALA A 239 -1.60 -0.48 -22.72
CA ALA A 239 -2.14 0.86 -22.85
C ALA A 239 -1.72 1.51 -24.18
N GLY A 240 -2.68 2.03 -24.94
CA GLY A 240 -2.39 2.68 -26.22
C GLY A 240 -1.83 1.70 -27.26
N SER A 241 -2.40 0.49 -27.34
CA SER A 241 -1.75 -0.65 -28.01
C SER A 241 -1.89 -0.68 -29.53
N PRO A 242 -0.78 -0.70 -30.30
CA PRO A 242 -0.77 -1.01 -31.74
C PRO A 242 -0.88 -2.50 -32.08
N VAL A 243 -1.01 -3.42 -31.11
CA VAL A 243 -1.04 -4.88 -31.38
C VAL A 243 -2.04 -5.25 -32.50
N PRO A 244 -3.30 -4.77 -32.51
CA PRO A 244 -4.26 -5.14 -33.56
C PRO A 244 -3.82 -4.75 -34.98
N ILE A 245 -3.30 -3.53 -35.15
CA ILE A 245 -2.89 -3.03 -36.47
C ILE A 245 -1.61 -3.73 -36.95
N PHE A 246 -0.74 -4.15 -36.03
CA PHE A 246 0.43 -4.96 -36.37
C PHE A 246 0.08 -6.39 -36.71
N ALA A 247 -0.84 -7.02 -35.99
CA ALA A 247 -1.34 -8.34 -36.34
C ALA A 247 -1.92 -8.34 -37.77
N LEU A 248 -2.69 -7.30 -38.10
CA LEU A 248 -3.21 -7.09 -39.46
C LEU A 248 -2.09 -6.88 -40.49
N SER A 249 -1.17 -5.94 -40.25
CA SER A 249 -0.14 -5.57 -41.24
C SER A 249 0.95 -6.63 -41.44
N ARG A 250 1.22 -7.46 -40.42
CA ARG A 250 2.14 -8.60 -40.51
C ARG A 250 1.51 -9.83 -41.17
N GLY A 251 0.23 -9.78 -41.54
CA GLY A 251 -0.50 -10.90 -42.13
C GLY A 251 -0.67 -12.08 -41.17
N GLN A 252 -0.78 -11.81 -39.87
CA GLN A 252 -0.95 -12.84 -38.84
C GLN A 252 -2.41 -13.32 -38.70
N LEU A 253 -3.35 -12.57 -39.27
CA LEU A 253 -4.79 -12.85 -39.20
C LEU A 253 -5.24 -13.71 -40.39
N ASP A 254 -6.16 -14.65 -40.16
CA ASP A 254 -6.82 -15.39 -41.23
C ASP A 254 -8.00 -14.59 -41.78
N ILE A 255 -7.80 -13.96 -42.94
CA ILE A 255 -8.79 -13.10 -43.59
C ILE A 255 -9.34 -13.82 -44.83
N GLN A 256 -10.63 -14.15 -44.79
CA GLN A 256 -11.36 -14.75 -45.91
C GLN A 256 -12.58 -13.88 -46.23
N ASP A 257 -12.78 -13.55 -47.51
CA ASP A 257 -13.91 -12.73 -47.99
C ASP A 257 -14.12 -11.41 -47.21
N SER A 258 -13.03 -10.77 -46.78
CA SER A 258 -13.02 -9.54 -45.96
C SER A 258 -13.53 -9.71 -44.52
N VAL A 259 -13.66 -10.95 -44.05
CA VAL A 259 -13.97 -11.31 -42.66
C VAL A 259 -12.71 -11.90 -42.03
N CYS A 260 -12.23 -11.28 -40.95
CA CYS A 260 -11.24 -11.90 -40.08
C CYS A 260 -11.93 -13.08 -39.38
N THR A 261 -11.39 -14.29 -39.42
CA THR A 261 -11.99 -15.48 -38.78
C THR A 261 -11.37 -15.79 -37.41
N GLY A 262 -10.73 -14.79 -36.80
CA GLY A 262 -9.84 -14.96 -35.65
C GLY A 262 -8.39 -15.16 -36.10
N GLY A 263 -7.45 -15.13 -35.14
CA GLY A 263 -6.02 -15.37 -35.44
C GLY A 263 -5.04 -14.67 -34.51
N LEU A 264 -5.52 -13.81 -33.62
CA LEU A 264 -4.67 -13.17 -32.61
C LEU A 264 -4.23 -14.24 -31.60
N ARG A 265 -2.90 -14.41 -31.40
CA ARG A 265 -2.37 -15.43 -30.48
C ARG A 265 -2.65 -15.03 -29.02
N ARG A 266 -3.02 -15.99 -28.17
CA ARG A 266 -3.18 -15.72 -26.74
C ARG A 266 -1.80 -15.51 -26.10
N PRO A 267 -1.53 -14.34 -25.49
CA PRO A 267 -0.31 -14.17 -24.71
C PRO A 267 -0.34 -15.14 -23.52
N LYS A 268 0.82 -15.66 -23.10
CA LYS A 268 0.99 -16.58 -21.97
C LYS A 268 0.82 -15.86 -20.63
N VAL A 269 -0.41 -15.42 -20.39
CA VAL A 269 -0.85 -14.72 -19.19
C VAL A 269 -2.22 -15.22 -18.76
N ASN A 270 -2.54 -15.08 -17.48
CA ASN A 270 -3.89 -15.39 -16.98
C ASN A 270 -4.89 -14.32 -17.43
N HIS A 271 -4.47 -13.05 -17.43
CA HIS A 271 -5.32 -11.91 -17.75
C HIS A 271 -4.66 -10.94 -18.73
N TYR A 272 -5.40 -10.59 -19.79
CA TYR A 272 -4.97 -9.64 -20.80
C TYR A 272 -5.94 -8.46 -20.85
N PHE A 273 -5.40 -7.25 -20.70
CA PHE A 273 -6.15 -6.01 -20.69
C PHE A 273 -5.66 -5.11 -21.82
N ASN A 274 -6.57 -4.72 -22.72
CA ASN A 274 -6.31 -3.73 -23.76
C ASN A 274 -6.99 -2.41 -23.36
N LEU A 275 -6.18 -1.42 -22.95
CA LEU A 275 -6.64 -0.11 -22.50
C LEU A 275 -6.44 0.90 -23.64
N PHE A 276 -7.51 1.48 -24.16
CA PHE A 276 -7.42 2.42 -25.28
C PHE A 276 -8.30 3.64 -25.09
N HIS A 277 -7.83 4.78 -25.60
CA HIS A 277 -8.60 6.01 -25.68
C HIS A 277 -9.18 6.13 -27.11
N PRO A 278 -10.48 6.45 -27.29
CA PRO A 278 -11.11 6.47 -28.62
C PRO A 278 -10.50 7.44 -29.65
N ALA A 279 -9.79 8.47 -29.18
CA ALA A 279 -9.11 9.44 -30.03
C ALA A 279 -7.64 9.11 -30.30
N ASP A 280 -7.11 8.04 -29.70
CA ASP A 280 -5.74 7.61 -29.90
C ASP A 280 -5.60 7.02 -31.31
N PRO A 281 -4.74 7.59 -32.18
CA PRO A 281 -4.63 7.16 -33.58
C PRO A 281 -3.95 5.79 -33.74
N ILE A 282 -3.37 5.23 -32.68
CA ILE A 282 -2.57 3.99 -32.72
C ILE A 282 -3.24 2.87 -31.93
N ALA A 283 -4.11 3.20 -30.97
CA ALA A 283 -4.77 2.22 -30.12
C ALA A 283 -6.05 1.67 -30.75
N TYR A 284 -6.16 0.34 -30.84
CA TYR A 284 -7.30 -0.34 -31.43
C TYR A 284 -7.84 -1.44 -30.53
N ARG A 285 -9.07 -1.87 -30.81
CA ARG A 285 -9.73 -3.00 -30.13
C ARG A 285 -9.07 -4.33 -30.49
N VAL A 286 -8.92 -5.21 -29.51
CA VAL A 286 -8.36 -6.57 -29.69
C VAL A 286 -9.47 -7.62 -29.75
N GLU A 287 -10.57 -7.45 -29.02
CA GLU A 287 -11.63 -8.47 -28.94
C GLU A 287 -12.15 -8.94 -30.31
N PRO A 288 -12.38 -8.05 -31.31
CA PRO A 288 -12.83 -8.47 -32.65
C PRO A 288 -11.84 -9.35 -33.42
N LEU A 289 -10.55 -9.37 -33.02
CA LEU A 289 -9.52 -10.23 -33.60
C LEU A 289 -9.36 -11.57 -32.87
N VAL A 290 -9.93 -11.65 -31.67
CA VAL A 290 -10.04 -12.89 -30.88
C VAL A 290 -11.30 -13.64 -31.29
N ASP A 291 -12.45 -12.97 -31.22
CA ASP A 291 -13.76 -13.48 -31.66
C ASP A 291 -14.47 -12.41 -32.50
N VAL A 292 -14.78 -12.76 -33.74
CA VAL A 292 -15.41 -11.85 -34.73
C VAL A 292 -16.72 -11.26 -34.21
N GLY A 293 -17.48 -12.04 -33.44
CA GLY A 293 -18.76 -11.65 -32.85
C GLY A 293 -18.63 -10.48 -31.86
N MET A 294 -17.43 -10.23 -31.33
CA MET A 294 -17.17 -9.12 -30.41
C MET A 294 -17.20 -7.74 -31.06
N SER A 295 -17.26 -7.68 -32.40
CA SER A 295 -17.45 -6.43 -33.14
C SER A 295 -18.75 -5.72 -32.75
N ASP A 296 -19.81 -6.48 -32.47
CA ASP A 296 -21.14 -5.95 -32.13
C ASP A 296 -21.25 -5.47 -30.67
N TYR A 297 -20.28 -5.82 -29.82
CA TYR A 297 -20.27 -5.48 -28.41
C TYR A 297 -19.38 -4.26 -28.16
N PRO A 298 -19.83 -3.28 -27.36
CA PRO A 298 -19.01 -2.13 -27.01
C PRO A 298 -17.89 -2.54 -26.03
N ALA A 299 -16.75 -1.86 -26.14
CA ALA A 299 -15.69 -1.94 -25.14
C ALA A 299 -16.19 -1.49 -23.75
N ILE A 300 -15.57 -2.01 -22.69
CA ILE A 300 -15.93 -1.67 -21.32
C ILE A 300 -15.46 -0.27 -21.01
N LYS A 301 -16.38 0.65 -20.74
CA LYS A 301 -16.03 2.01 -20.33
C LYS A 301 -15.50 2.01 -18.91
N LEU A 302 -14.25 2.43 -18.73
CA LEU A 302 -13.68 2.59 -17.41
C LEU A 302 -14.45 3.67 -16.62
N GLN A 303 -14.68 3.39 -15.34
CA GLN A 303 -15.28 4.36 -14.44
C GLN A 303 -14.27 5.40 -14.00
N LYS A 304 -14.74 6.62 -13.72
CA LYS A 304 -13.89 7.67 -13.14
C LYS A 304 -13.48 7.25 -11.73
N ALA A 305 -12.24 7.53 -11.34
CA ALA A 305 -11.76 7.25 -9.98
C ALA A 305 -12.66 7.85 -8.90
N ASP A 306 -13.21 9.04 -9.13
CA ASP A 306 -14.18 9.69 -8.24
C ASP A 306 -15.41 8.83 -7.92
N SER A 307 -15.83 7.97 -8.83
CA SER A 307 -16.97 7.07 -8.61
C SER A 307 -16.71 5.99 -7.55
N PHE A 308 -15.43 5.74 -7.24
CA PHE A 308 -14.99 4.80 -6.23
C PHE A 308 -14.65 5.46 -4.89
N LYS A 309 -14.66 6.79 -4.79
CA LYS A 309 -14.44 7.48 -3.52
C LYS A 309 -15.47 7.06 -2.50
N ASN A 310 -15.00 6.75 -1.29
CA ASN A 310 -15.81 6.29 -0.15
C ASN A 310 -16.52 4.94 -0.36
N LYS A 311 -16.12 4.16 -1.38
CA LYS A 311 -16.57 2.77 -1.53
C LYS A 311 -15.60 1.83 -0.88
N THR A 312 -16.12 0.74 -0.33
CA THR A 312 -15.32 -0.43 0.06
C THR A 312 -14.80 -1.13 -1.18
N PHE A 313 -13.69 -1.85 -1.05
CA PHE A 313 -13.10 -2.66 -2.11
C PHE A 313 -14.12 -3.68 -2.64
N GLY A 314 -14.91 -4.28 -1.76
CA GLY A 314 -15.98 -5.20 -2.17
C GLY A 314 -17.04 -4.54 -3.07
N GLU A 315 -17.42 -3.30 -2.78
CA GLU A 315 -18.31 -2.52 -3.66
C GLU A 315 -17.66 -2.15 -4.99
N MET A 316 -16.34 -1.87 -5.00
CA MET A 316 -15.59 -1.64 -6.24
C MET A 316 -15.59 -2.90 -7.12
N VAL A 317 -15.36 -4.07 -6.52
CA VAL A 317 -15.44 -5.36 -7.22
C VAL A 317 -16.84 -5.59 -7.78
N LEU A 318 -17.91 -5.29 -7.03
CA LEU A 318 -19.29 -5.42 -7.52
C LEU A 318 -19.55 -4.56 -8.76
N ILE A 319 -19.01 -3.34 -8.79
CA ILE A 319 -19.14 -2.46 -9.95
C ILE A 319 -18.40 -3.07 -11.14
N TYR A 320 -17.20 -3.59 -10.92
CA TYR A 320 -16.39 -4.18 -11.98
C TYR A 320 -16.98 -5.50 -12.53
N ASP A 321 -17.47 -6.36 -11.64
CA ASP A 321 -18.17 -7.60 -11.98
C ASP A 321 -19.38 -7.29 -12.87
N LYS A 322 -20.21 -6.30 -12.49
CA LYS A 322 -21.33 -5.83 -13.33
C LYS A 322 -20.91 -5.24 -14.69
N LEU A 323 -19.74 -4.62 -14.77
CA LEU A 323 -19.20 -4.10 -16.04
C LEU A 323 -18.71 -5.24 -16.95
N THR A 324 -18.30 -6.36 -16.35
CA THR A 324 -17.74 -7.52 -17.05
C THR A 324 -18.74 -8.66 -17.22
N ASP A 325 -19.92 -8.63 -16.59
CA ASP A 325 -20.97 -9.68 -16.62
C ASP A 325 -21.46 -10.05 -18.03
N ILE A 326 -21.24 -9.17 -19.02
CA ILE A 326 -21.38 -9.48 -20.45
C ILE A 326 -20.28 -10.41 -21.00
N ALA A 327 -19.42 -10.95 -20.15
CA ALA A 327 -18.32 -11.89 -20.45
C ALA A 327 -18.80 -13.24 -20.98
N SER A 328 -20.06 -13.63 -20.75
CA SER A 328 -20.59 -14.91 -21.27
C SER A 328 -20.75 -14.97 -22.81
N VAL A 329 -20.16 -14.03 -23.53
CA VAL A 329 -20.32 -13.81 -24.97
C VAL A 329 -19.08 -14.26 -25.76
N CYS A 330 -17.88 -14.31 -25.16
CA CYS A 330 -16.67 -14.77 -25.85
C CYS A 330 -16.58 -16.29 -25.73
N ASN A 331 -16.66 -17.01 -26.86
CA ASN A 331 -16.44 -18.46 -26.82
C ASN A 331 -14.95 -18.80 -26.67
N ASP A 332 -14.09 -17.95 -27.23
CA ASP A 332 -12.63 -18.05 -27.15
C ASP A 332 -12.08 -17.23 -25.97
N TRP A 333 -11.00 -17.71 -25.33
CA TRP A 333 -10.34 -17.05 -24.20
C TRP A 333 -11.22 -16.90 -22.93
N ASP A 334 -11.99 -17.94 -22.63
CA ASP A 334 -12.70 -18.14 -21.35
C ASP A 334 -13.77 -17.06 -21.04
N GLY A 335 -14.33 -16.40 -22.06
CA GLY A 335 -15.35 -15.35 -21.86
C GLY A 335 -14.78 -14.01 -21.38
N ALA A 336 -13.49 -13.90 -21.11
CA ALA A 336 -12.94 -12.68 -20.51
C ALA A 336 -13.07 -11.48 -21.45
N ARG A 337 -13.62 -10.38 -20.94
CA ARG A 337 -13.60 -9.08 -21.63
C ARG A 337 -12.19 -8.47 -21.55
N ILE A 338 -11.66 -8.04 -22.68
CA ILE A 338 -10.27 -7.58 -22.85
C ILE A 338 -10.23 -6.09 -23.12
N ASP A 339 -11.19 -5.54 -23.86
CA ASP A 339 -11.16 -4.15 -24.33
C ASP A 339 -11.78 -3.19 -23.31
N PHE A 340 -10.95 -2.29 -22.77
CA PHE A 340 -11.36 -1.23 -21.84
C PHE A 340 -11.11 0.15 -22.44
N GLU A 341 -12.18 0.94 -22.51
CA GLU A 341 -12.18 2.29 -23.07
C GLU A 341 -11.95 3.34 -21.96
N VAL A 342 -10.91 4.16 -22.14
CA VAL A 342 -10.63 5.32 -21.28
C VAL A 342 -11.58 6.46 -21.64
N GLN A 343 -12.25 7.04 -20.63
CA GLN A 343 -13.19 8.15 -20.86
C GLN A 343 -12.51 9.40 -21.41
N ARG A 344 -13.19 10.08 -22.35
CA ARG A 344 -12.77 11.37 -22.89
C ARG A 344 -12.89 12.47 -21.81
N ARG A 345 -11.80 13.20 -21.55
CA ARG A 345 -11.79 14.36 -20.63
C ARG A 345 -12.26 15.67 -21.27
N PHE A 346 -12.29 15.78 -22.60
CA PHE A 346 -12.55 17.03 -23.33
C PHE A 346 -13.85 17.01 -24.15
N PHE A 347 -14.47 18.19 -24.33
CA PHE A 347 -15.73 18.42 -25.06
C PHE A 347 -15.67 17.95 -26.51
N GLU A 348 -16.77 17.34 -26.98
CA GLU A 348 -17.01 16.99 -28.39
C GLU A 348 -17.01 18.25 -29.28
N GLY A 349 -16.09 18.35 -30.23
CA GLY A 349 -16.03 19.45 -31.20
C GLY A 349 -14.94 19.27 -32.27
N PRO A 350 -14.85 20.17 -33.28
CA PRO A 350 -13.90 20.07 -34.40
C PRO A 350 -12.41 20.10 -34.00
N ILE A 351 -12.12 20.37 -32.72
CA ILE A 351 -10.79 20.51 -32.15
C ILE A 351 -10.23 19.13 -31.71
N ASP A 352 -11.07 18.08 -31.61
CA ASP A 352 -10.68 16.73 -31.16
C ASP A 352 -9.54 16.13 -32.01
N THR A 353 -9.51 16.42 -33.32
CA THR A 353 -8.45 15.99 -34.24
C THR A 353 -7.08 16.60 -33.91
N LEU A 354 -7.05 17.78 -33.27
CA LEU A 354 -5.82 18.44 -32.86
C LEU A 354 -5.22 17.81 -31.58
N TYR A 355 -6.06 17.14 -30.79
CA TYR A 355 -5.70 16.49 -29.51
C TYR A 355 -5.41 14.99 -29.65
N ALA A 356 -5.64 14.38 -30.82
CA ALA A 356 -5.38 12.96 -31.06
C ALA A 356 -3.95 12.51 -30.66
N PRO A 357 -2.86 13.25 -30.98
CA PRO A 357 -1.52 12.89 -30.52
C PRO A 357 -1.33 13.00 -28.99
N LEU A 358 -2.03 13.93 -28.34
CA LEU A 358 -1.98 14.10 -26.89
C LEU A 358 -2.73 12.97 -26.17
N SER A 359 -3.77 12.40 -26.80
CA SER A 359 -4.53 11.30 -26.21
C SER A 359 -3.71 10.01 -26.02
N HIS A 360 -2.62 9.85 -26.77
CA HIS A 360 -1.72 8.70 -26.66
C HIS A 360 -0.87 8.69 -25.38
N SER A 361 -0.56 9.85 -24.80
CA SER A 361 0.18 9.93 -23.53
C SER A 361 -0.72 9.97 -22.29
N VAL A 362 -2.04 10.14 -22.47
CA VAL A 362 -3.01 10.28 -21.36
C VAL A 362 -3.01 9.07 -20.41
N TYR A 363 -2.64 7.87 -20.87
CA TYR A 363 -2.62 6.68 -20.02
C TYR A 363 -1.70 6.81 -18.80
N TRP A 364 -0.56 7.52 -18.93
CA TRP A 364 0.38 7.76 -17.83
C TRP A 364 -0.17 8.66 -16.72
N SER A 365 -1.23 9.41 -16.99
CA SER A 365 -1.88 10.33 -16.03
C SER A 365 -3.34 9.98 -15.77
N SER A 366 -3.78 8.80 -16.20
CA SER A 366 -5.16 8.36 -16.10
C SER A 366 -5.41 7.59 -14.81
N GLU A 367 -6.07 8.24 -13.86
CA GLU A 367 -6.53 7.62 -12.61
C GLU A 367 -7.39 6.37 -12.87
N ALA A 368 -8.18 6.35 -13.95
CA ALA A 368 -9.02 5.21 -14.32
C ALA A 368 -8.18 3.99 -14.74
N VAL A 369 -7.09 4.22 -15.50
CA VAL A 369 -6.12 3.18 -15.89
C VAL A 369 -5.41 2.62 -14.66
N VAL A 370 -4.98 3.49 -13.75
CA VAL A 370 -4.37 3.05 -12.48
C VAL A 370 -5.36 2.28 -11.62
N THR A 371 -6.60 2.74 -11.51
CA THR A 371 -7.64 2.08 -10.69
C THR A 371 -7.93 0.66 -11.18
N ILE A 372 -8.10 0.46 -12.49
CA ILE A 372 -8.33 -0.88 -13.03
C ILE A 372 -7.10 -1.78 -12.85
N THR A 373 -5.90 -1.22 -13.00
CA THR A 373 -4.66 -1.96 -12.75
C THR A 373 -4.59 -2.40 -11.29
N LEU A 374 -4.84 -1.49 -10.34
CA LEU A 374 -4.86 -1.79 -8.90
C LEU A 374 -5.93 -2.85 -8.53
N LEU A 375 -7.11 -2.79 -9.15
CA LEU A 375 -8.15 -3.80 -8.95
C LEU A 375 -7.69 -5.18 -9.46
N ALA A 376 -7.12 -5.24 -10.66
CA ALA A 376 -6.64 -6.47 -11.27
C ALA A 376 -5.49 -7.11 -10.49
N ILE A 377 -4.56 -6.33 -9.95
CA ILE A 377 -3.45 -6.87 -9.14
C ILE A 377 -3.92 -7.35 -7.75
N CYS A 378 -5.05 -6.85 -7.26
CA CYS A 378 -5.65 -7.29 -6.01
C CYS A 378 -6.58 -8.51 -6.21
N ARG A 379 -6.44 -9.24 -7.32
CA ARG A 379 -7.28 -10.40 -7.67
C ARG A 379 -7.46 -11.43 -6.55
N PRO A 380 -6.45 -11.81 -5.75
CA PRO A 380 -6.65 -12.76 -4.66
C PRO A 380 -7.77 -12.35 -3.68
N VAL A 381 -7.96 -11.03 -3.49
CA VAL A 381 -9.07 -10.51 -2.70
C VAL A 381 -10.34 -10.41 -3.52
N VAL A 382 -10.27 -10.04 -4.81
CA VAL A 382 -11.42 -10.10 -5.73
C VAL A 382 -12.07 -11.48 -5.68
N ASP A 383 -11.28 -12.56 -5.77
CA ASP A 383 -11.80 -13.93 -5.74
C ASP A 383 -12.48 -14.28 -4.41
N ILE A 384 -11.98 -13.75 -3.28
CA ILE A 384 -12.65 -13.85 -1.98
C ILE A 384 -14.02 -13.16 -2.04
N ILE A 385 -14.07 -11.90 -2.52
CA ILE A 385 -15.32 -11.14 -2.61
C ILE A 385 -16.30 -11.83 -3.58
N THR A 386 -15.85 -12.29 -4.74
CA THR A 386 -16.67 -13.00 -5.73
C THR A 386 -17.30 -14.27 -5.15
N ARG A 387 -16.61 -14.99 -4.23
CA ARG A 387 -17.22 -16.14 -3.52
C ARG A 387 -18.42 -15.72 -2.67
N TYR A 388 -18.33 -14.61 -1.94
CA TYR A 388 -19.45 -14.08 -1.15
C TYR A 388 -20.63 -13.70 -2.05
N MET A 389 -20.34 -13.04 -3.18
CA MET A 389 -21.37 -12.69 -4.17
C MET A 389 -22.07 -13.93 -4.72
N ALA A 390 -21.31 -14.95 -5.13
CA ALA A 390 -21.84 -16.19 -5.70
C ALA A 390 -22.75 -16.95 -4.71
N HIS A 391 -22.52 -16.81 -3.40
CA HIS A 391 -23.33 -17.42 -2.34
C HIS A 391 -24.42 -16.48 -1.80
N ASN A 392 -24.58 -15.28 -2.37
CA ASN A 392 -25.54 -14.27 -1.93
C ASN A 392 -25.40 -13.89 -0.43
N VAL A 393 -24.17 -13.86 0.08
CA VAL A 393 -23.85 -13.48 1.46
C VAL A 393 -23.42 -12.00 1.49
N PRO A 394 -23.76 -11.22 2.54
CA PRO A 394 -23.26 -9.85 2.69
C PRO A 394 -21.74 -9.79 2.62
N LEU A 395 -21.20 -8.77 1.93
CA LEU A 395 -19.76 -8.61 1.78
C LEU A 395 -19.06 -8.45 3.14
N PRO A 396 -17.89 -9.07 3.33
CA PRO A 396 -17.14 -8.97 4.57
C PRO A 396 -16.43 -7.61 4.67
N THR A 397 -16.22 -7.15 5.89
CA THR A 397 -15.25 -6.09 6.16
C THR A 397 -13.85 -6.66 5.98
N LEU A 398 -12.99 -5.97 5.23
CA LEU A 398 -11.61 -6.38 5.00
C LEU A 398 -10.68 -5.56 5.90
N ARG A 399 -9.80 -6.24 6.64
CA ARG A 399 -8.82 -5.57 7.50
C ARG A 399 -7.41 -6.08 7.21
N PRO A 400 -6.42 -5.20 6.99
CA PRO A 400 -5.03 -5.60 6.87
C PRO A 400 -4.53 -6.31 8.14
N ARG A 401 -4.02 -7.54 8.00
CA ARG A 401 -3.45 -8.31 9.12
C ARG A 401 -2.23 -7.62 9.78
N ARG A 402 -1.51 -6.82 8.99
CA ARG A 402 -0.35 -6.02 9.47
C ARG A 402 -0.74 -4.79 10.29
N LEU A 403 -2.01 -4.40 10.28
CA LEU A 403 -2.52 -3.27 11.04
C LEU A 403 -3.04 -3.77 12.37
N VAL A 404 -2.53 -3.23 13.46
CA VAL A 404 -2.98 -3.60 14.81
C VAL A 404 -3.27 -2.35 15.62
N PRO A 405 -4.18 -2.41 16.61
CA PRO A 405 -4.39 -1.31 17.52
C PRO A 405 -3.08 -0.85 18.15
N PHE A 406 -2.90 0.46 18.22
CA PHE A 406 -1.82 1.04 19.00
C PHE A 406 -2.13 0.82 20.48
N THR A 407 -1.12 0.47 21.27
CA THR A 407 -1.30 0.25 22.70
C THR A 407 -0.02 0.55 23.49
N PRO A 408 -0.12 1.28 24.62
CA PRO A 408 1.01 1.60 25.50
C PRO A 408 1.49 0.39 26.31
N TYR A 409 0.73 -0.72 26.35
CA TYR A 409 1.12 -1.94 27.05
C TYR A 409 2.28 -2.70 26.39
N LYS A 410 2.76 -2.26 25.22
CA LYS A 410 3.85 -2.95 24.51
C LYS A 410 5.21 -2.61 25.09
N THR A 411 6.07 -3.63 25.19
CA THR A 411 7.49 -3.47 25.47
C THR A 411 8.27 -3.08 24.23
N ILE A 412 8.81 -1.86 24.24
CA ILE A 412 9.67 -1.32 23.20
C ILE A 412 11.11 -1.25 23.73
N LYS A 413 12.07 -1.82 22.99
CA LYS A 413 13.49 -1.82 23.40
C LYS A 413 14.22 -0.58 22.92
N CYS A 414 14.04 -0.22 21.66
CA CYS A 414 14.58 1.03 21.11
C CYS A 414 13.65 1.58 20.03
N ALA A 415 13.72 2.88 19.83
CA ALA A 415 12.97 3.58 18.80
C ALA A 415 13.89 4.56 18.06
N THR A 416 13.64 4.75 16.76
CA THR A 416 14.40 5.70 15.95
C THR A 416 13.54 6.28 14.85
N THR A 417 13.86 7.50 14.44
CA THR A 417 13.42 7.99 13.14
C THR A 417 14.31 7.36 12.07
N ALA A 418 13.68 6.73 11.08
CA ALA A 418 14.34 6.09 9.95
C ALA A 418 13.64 6.48 8.65
N LEU A 419 14.36 6.37 7.53
CA LEU A 419 13.77 6.54 6.21
C LEU A 419 13.27 5.17 5.74
N VAL A 420 11.99 5.01 5.48
CA VAL A 420 11.40 3.77 4.96
C VAL A 420 11.20 3.92 3.47
N ARG A 421 11.57 2.90 2.69
CA ARG A 421 11.45 2.92 1.24
C ARG A 421 10.02 2.57 0.81
N ASP A 422 9.38 3.43 0.03
CA ASP A 422 8.11 3.13 -0.61
C ASP A 422 8.34 2.26 -1.86
N GLY A 423 7.75 1.07 -1.89
CA GLY A 423 7.88 0.15 -3.03
C GLY A 423 7.30 0.68 -4.34
N PHE A 424 6.35 1.63 -4.25
CA PHE A 424 5.66 2.19 -5.42
C PHE A 424 6.51 3.26 -6.08
N THR A 425 6.87 4.31 -5.35
CA THR A 425 7.64 5.46 -5.86
C THR A 425 9.15 5.23 -5.85
N GLY A 426 9.64 4.32 -5.01
CA GLY A 426 11.08 4.16 -4.72
C GLY A 426 11.62 5.18 -3.71
N ALA A 427 10.80 6.16 -3.32
CA ALA A 427 11.19 7.25 -2.45
C ALA A 427 11.41 6.80 -1.01
N TRP A 428 12.24 7.57 -0.31
CA TRP A 428 12.58 7.36 1.09
C TRP A 428 11.79 8.33 1.98
N GLU A 429 10.89 7.81 2.82
CA GLU A 429 10.01 8.63 3.65
C GLU A 429 10.34 8.50 5.15
N PRO A 430 10.35 9.61 5.90
CA PRO A 430 10.67 9.57 7.32
C PRO A 430 9.52 8.95 8.12
N ASN A 431 9.81 7.87 8.84
CA ASN A 431 8.89 7.21 9.77
C ASN A 431 9.53 7.04 11.14
N ALA A 432 8.69 6.92 12.18
CA ALA A 432 9.13 6.50 13.50
C ALA A 432 9.00 4.97 13.63
N LEU A 433 10.13 4.32 13.92
CA LEU A 433 10.21 2.87 14.08
C LEU A 433 10.38 2.51 15.55
N PHE A 434 9.69 1.48 15.99
CA PHE A 434 9.72 0.97 17.35
C PHE A 434 10.05 -0.52 17.33
N LEU A 435 11.19 -0.89 17.90
CA LEU A 435 11.64 -2.28 17.99
C LEU A 435 11.02 -2.96 19.21
N GLY A 436 10.06 -3.85 18.96
CA GLY A 436 9.55 -4.78 19.97
C GLY A 436 10.31 -6.12 19.94
N HIS A 437 9.90 -7.06 20.80
CA HIS A 437 10.58 -8.35 20.95
C HIS A 437 10.47 -9.27 19.71
N LYS A 438 9.30 -9.29 19.06
CA LYS A 438 9.02 -10.17 17.89
C LYS A 438 8.71 -9.41 16.61
N ARG A 439 8.56 -8.09 16.70
CA ARG A 439 8.00 -7.25 15.64
C ARG A 439 8.62 -5.86 15.67
N VAL A 440 8.70 -5.24 14.49
CA VAL A 440 9.00 -3.81 14.34
C VAL A 440 7.69 -3.10 14.01
N TYR A 441 7.41 -2.02 14.73
CA TYR A 441 6.21 -1.21 14.54
C TYR A 441 6.57 0.11 13.85
N PHE A 442 5.70 0.52 12.94
CA PHE A 442 5.87 1.68 12.08
C PHE A 442 4.77 2.69 12.39
N ALA A 443 5.18 3.92 12.73
CA ALA A 443 4.30 5.07 12.84
C ALA A 443 4.69 6.15 11.81
N PRO A 444 3.72 6.92 11.27
CA PRO A 444 3.99 7.94 10.26
C PRO A 444 4.96 9.03 10.73
N SER A 445 5.00 9.30 12.03
CA SER A 445 5.97 10.23 12.62
C SER A 445 6.06 10.01 14.13
N ALA A 446 7.15 10.51 14.73
CA ALA A 446 7.29 10.52 16.18
C ALA A 446 6.21 11.41 16.84
N ALA A 447 5.77 12.47 16.14
CA ALA A 447 4.72 13.39 16.60
C ALA A 447 3.37 12.70 16.82
N ALA A 448 3.06 11.64 16.07
CA ALA A 448 1.81 10.90 16.22
C ALA A 448 1.73 10.11 17.54
N VAL A 449 2.90 9.78 18.11
CA VAL A 449 3.06 8.94 19.30
C VAL A 449 3.45 9.77 20.53
N ALA A 450 4.12 10.90 20.33
CA ALA A 450 4.64 11.74 21.40
C ALA A 450 3.54 12.44 22.21
N CYS A 451 3.71 12.48 23.54
CA CYS A 451 2.83 13.17 24.49
C CYS A 451 3.62 14.14 25.36
N THR A 452 2.98 15.18 25.91
CA THR A 452 3.67 16.09 26.85
C THR A 452 3.54 15.53 28.26
N LYS A 453 4.65 15.11 28.86
CA LYS A 453 4.65 14.65 30.25
C LYS A 453 4.53 15.85 31.19
N LEU A 454 3.45 15.89 31.96
CA LEU A 454 3.21 16.96 32.94
C LEU A 454 4.01 16.71 34.23
N TRP A 455 4.07 15.44 34.68
CA TRP A 455 4.83 14.99 35.83
C TRP A 455 4.89 13.45 35.88
N SER A 456 5.79 12.94 36.72
CA SER A 456 5.94 11.51 37.04
C SER A 456 6.25 11.34 38.52
N VAL A 457 5.63 10.34 39.16
CA VAL A 457 5.87 9.98 40.56
C VAL A 457 6.32 8.52 40.66
N PRO A 458 7.52 8.25 41.20
CA PRO A 458 7.96 6.88 41.48
C PRO A 458 7.07 6.19 42.52
N LEU A 459 6.76 4.92 42.27
CA LEU A 459 6.12 4.04 43.23
C LEU A 459 7.19 3.48 44.18
N THR A 460 7.03 3.73 45.48
CA THR A 460 7.92 3.19 46.52
C THR A 460 7.07 2.53 47.59
N ALA A 461 7.68 1.74 48.47
CA ALA A 461 6.99 1.14 49.62
C ALA A 461 6.31 2.16 50.56
N LYS A 462 6.53 3.46 50.39
CA LYS A 462 5.87 4.54 51.16
C LYS A 462 4.74 5.23 50.40
N SER A 463 4.58 4.96 49.11
CA SER A 463 3.44 5.42 48.34
C SER A 463 2.20 4.63 48.76
N ALA A 464 1.03 5.28 48.77
CA ALA A 464 -0.22 4.65 49.19
C ALA A 464 -1.38 5.08 48.30
N VAL A 465 -2.36 4.19 48.13
CA VAL A 465 -3.60 4.46 47.39
C VAL A 465 -4.81 3.97 48.19
N THR A 466 -5.86 4.78 48.25
CA THR A 466 -7.11 4.41 48.93
C THR A 466 -8.31 4.96 48.18
N VAL A 467 -9.42 4.21 48.11
CA VAL A 467 -10.70 4.73 47.60
C VAL A 467 -11.15 5.91 48.47
N ASP A 468 -11.71 6.95 47.85
CA ASP A 468 -12.21 8.11 48.57
C ASP A 468 -13.45 7.73 49.40
N PRO A 469 -13.49 8.05 50.70
CA PRO A 469 -14.60 7.65 51.56
C PRO A 469 -15.92 8.36 51.25
N THR A 470 -15.88 9.45 50.47
CA THR A 470 -17.05 10.28 50.12
C THR A 470 -17.56 10.05 48.70
N ASP A 471 -16.72 9.54 47.80
CA ASP A 471 -17.08 9.27 46.40
C ASP A 471 -16.45 7.95 45.94
N SER A 472 -17.29 6.93 45.74
CA SER A 472 -16.85 5.61 45.27
C SER A 472 -16.25 5.61 43.86
N SER A 473 -16.42 6.69 43.09
CA SER A 473 -15.77 6.86 41.79
C SER A 473 -14.43 7.62 41.86
N ALA A 474 -13.97 7.98 43.06
CA ALA A 474 -12.71 8.67 43.28
C ALA A 474 -11.75 7.86 44.16
N PHE A 475 -10.45 8.05 43.93
CA PHE A 475 -9.40 7.50 44.78
C PHE A 475 -8.36 8.57 45.11
N GLN A 476 -7.67 8.36 46.22
CA GLN A 476 -6.65 9.23 46.75
C GLN A 476 -5.29 8.55 46.62
N PHE A 477 -4.37 9.20 45.90
CA PHE A 477 -2.98 8.76 45.76
C PHE A 477 -2.05 9.64 46.59
N THR A 478 -1.29 9.01 47.49
CA THR A 478 -0.30 9.66 48.36
C THR A 478 1.11 9.26 47.93
N PRO A 479 1.91 10.20 47.41
CA PRO A 479 3.28 9.93 46.97
C PRO A 479 4.27 9.88 48.15
N ASP A 480 5.43 9.25 47.94
CA ASP A 480 6.54 9.34 48.88
C ASP A 480 7.11 10.77 48.96
N THR A 481 6.91 11.41 50.10
CA THR A 481 7.34 12.79 50.37
C THR A 481 8.87 12.99 50.45
N THR A 482 9.66 11.91 50.35
CA THR A 482 11.13 11.98 50.44
C THR A 482 11.84 12.21 49.10
N ASN A 483 11.16 12.04 47.96
CA ASN A 483 11.71 12.30 46.62
C ASN A 483 10.93 13.44 45.92
N PRO A 484 11.52 14.65 45.75
CA PRO A 484 10.82 15.77 45.13
C PRO A 484 10.81 15.63 43.60
N SER A 485 9.66 15.35 43.00
CA SER A 485 9.45 15.51 41.55
C SER A 485 9.06 16.98 41.23
N PRO A 486 9.46 17.57 40.09
CA PRO A 486 9.63 19.03 39.98
C PRO A 486 8.35 19.88 39.79
N SER A 487 7.16 19.32 39.51
CA SER A 487 5.98 20.19 39.28
C SER A 487 4.63 19.51 39.51
N MET A 488 4.10 19.60 40.73
CA MET A 488 2.64 19.69 41.00
C MET A 488 2.30 19.98 42.47
N PHE A 489 3.18 19.65 43.42
CA PHE A 489 2.88 19.74 44.85
C PHE A 489 3.13 21.13 45.45
N SER A 490 2.38 22.14 45.01
CA SER A 490 2.28 23.45 45.67
C SER A 490 0.81 23.85 45.64
N SER A 491 0.00 23.50 46.65
CA SER A 491 0.06 24.02 48.02
C SER A 491 -0.39 23.04 49.13
N THR A 492 -0.43 21.74 48.87
CA THR A 492 -0.49 20.71 49.93
C THR A 492 0.41 19.53 49.58
N LYS A 493 1.45 19.32 50.39
CA LYS A 493 2.17 18.04 50.42
C LYS A 493 1.19 17.00 50.94
N GLY A 494 0.84 15.97 50.17
CA GLY A 494 0.22 14.79 50.79
C GLY A 494 -0.54 13.84 49.90
N THR A 495 -1.52 14.32 49.12
CA THR A 495 -2.50 13.40 48.52
C THR A 495 -3.21 14.07 47.34
N GLN A 496 -3.31 13.39 46.20
CA GLN A 496 -4.12 13.84 45.06
C GLN A 496 -5.38 12.97 44.94
N THR A 497 -6.55 13.60 44.84
CA THR A 497 -7.81 12.91 44.55
C THR A 497 -8.02 12.86 43.03
N LEU A 498 -8.12 11.65 42.49
CA LEU A 498 -8.37 11.35 41.10
C LEU A 498 -9.77 10.77 40.94
N TYR A 499 -10.51 11.22 39.93
CA TYR A 499 -11.88 10.80 39.67
C TYR A 499 -11.94 9.98 38.38
N THR A 500 -12.60 8.83 38.46
CA THR A 500 -12.88 7.90 37.36
C THR A 500 -14.31 8.07 36.84
N THR A 501 -14.70 7.33 35.79
CA THR A 501 -16.06 7.38 35.25
C THR A 501 -17.04 6.46 35.99
N SER A 502 -16.54 5.45 36.70
CA SER A 502 -17.38 4.48 37.43
C SER A 502 -16.66 3.90 38.65
N PRO A 503 -17.40 3.44 39.68
CA PRO A 503 -16.78 2.77 40.83
C PRO A 503 -15.97 1.53 40.48
N ALA A 504 -16.33 0.83 39.40
CA ALA A 504 -15.57 -0.33 38.91
C ALA A 504 -14.17 0.07 38.42
N GLN A 505 -14.07 1.14 37.62
CA GLN A 505 -12.77 1.69 37.20
C GLN A 505 -11.96 2.23 38.38
N CYS A 506 -12.62 2.85 39.36
CA CYS A 506 -11.95 3.29 40.58
C CYS A 506 -11.26 2.11 41.28
N GLN A 507 -11.98 1.00 41.45
CA GLN A 507 -11.43 -0.21 42.06
C GLN A 507 -10.28 -0.80 41.23
N GLU A 508 -10.42 -0.85 39.90
CA GLU A 508 -9.37 -1.31 38.98
C GLU A 508 -8.07 -0.51 39.14
N TRP A 509 -8.15 0.83 39.19
CA TRP A 509 -6.99 1.69 39.43
C TRP A 509 -6.34 1.44 40.79
N VAL A 510 -7.15 1.31 41.85
CA VAL A 510 -6.65 1.04 43.21
C VAL A 510 -5.96 -0.32 43.27
N ASP A 511 -6.54 -1.35 42.67
CA ASP A 511 -5.98 -2.71 42.64
C ASP A 511 -4.68 -2.75 41.85
N ALA A 512 -4.64 -2.11 40.67
CA ALA A 512 -3.44 -2.05 39.83
C ALA A 512 -2.29 -1.31 40.53
N ILE A 513 -2.56 -0.17 41.19
CA ILE A 513 -1.53 0.57 41.94
C ILE A 513 -1.04 -0.27 43.13
N ASN A 514 -1.94 -0.93 43.88
CA ASN A 514 -1.54 -1.80 44.98
C ASN A 514 -0.70 -3.00 44.51
N GLN A 515 -1.03 -3.55 43.34
CA GLN A 515 -0.25 -4.63 42.73
C GLN A 515 1.16 -4.16 42.36
N ALA A 516 1.29 -2.97 41.74
CA ALA A 516 2.59 -2.39 41.43
C ALA A 516 3.41 -2.13 42.69
N LEU A 517 2.79 -1.61 43.76
CA LEU A 517 3.45 -1.38 45.06
C LEU A 517 3.87 -2.68 45.78
N ALA A 518 3.14 -3.77 45.57
CA ALA A 518 3.43 -5.08 46.15
C ALA A 518 4.54 -5.84 45.41
N SER A 519 4.84 -5.45 44.17
CA SER A 519 6.00 -5.99 43.45
C SER A 519 7.28 -5.46 44.12
N GLU A 520 7.97 -6.32 44.89
CA GLU A 520 9.29 -6.00 45.44
C GLU A 520 10.29 -5.94 44.27
N SER A 521 10.39 -4.79 43.60
CA SER A 521 11.34 -4.57 42.53
C SER A 521 12.72 -4.25 43.10
N ASP A 522 13.39 -5.24 43.71
CA ASP A 522 14.85 -5.25 43.77
C ASP A 522 15.33 -5.47 42.31
N GLU A 523 15.89 -4.43 41.70
CA GLU A 523 16.57 -4.47 40.39
C GLU A 523 15.73 -4.88 39.15
N HIS A 524 14.50 -4.41 39.00
CA HIS A 524 13.95 -4.17 37.66
C HIS A 524 14.05 -2.67 37.38
N ALA A 525 15.21 -2.24 36.88
CA ALA A 525 15.26 -0.99 36.16
C ALA A 525 14.21 -1.09 35.06
N THR A 526 13.18 -0.24 35.08
CA THR A 526 12.41 0.05 33.88
C THR A 526 13.43 0.36 32.81
N THR A 527 13.70 -0.60 31.91
CA THR A 527 14.47 -0.32 30.71
C THR A 527 13.56 0.53 29.87
N HIS A 528 13.52 1.84 30.19
CA HIS A 528 12.84 2.80 29.36
C HIS A 528 13.34 2.58 27.93
N PRO A 529 12.44 2.61 26.93
CA PRO A 529 12.85 2.44 25.56
C PRO A 529 14.00 3.41 25.29
N ASN A 530 15.05 2.96 24.59
CA ASN A 530 16.05 3.91 24.10
C ASN A 530 15.40 4.73 22.98
N VAL A 531 15.15 6.01 23.26
CA VAL A 531 14.38 6.91 22.38
C VAL A 531 15.19 8.10 21.87
N ASP A 532 16.50 8.12 22.17
CA ASP A 532 17.45 9.14 21.69
C ASP A 532 17.46 9.23 20.15
N GLY A 533 17.00 8.16 19.50
CA GLY A 533 16.84 8.03 18.06
C GLY A 533 15.67 8.82 17.45
N LEU A 534 14.70 9.28 18.22
CA LEU A 534 13.49 9.91 17.70
C LEU A 534 13.63 11.43 17.59
N VAL A 535 13.17 11.98 16.47
CA VAL A 535 13.01 13.43 16.29
C VAL A 535 11.67 13.86 16.85
N LEU A 536 11.64 14.22 18.14
CA LEU A 536 10.41 14.67 18.81
C LEU A 536 10.07 16.13 18.47
N PRO A 537 8.77 16.52 18.41
CA PRO A 537 8.35 17.84 17.94
C PRO A 537 8.76 18.99 18.85
N ARG A 538 8.86 18.72 20.16
CA ARG A 538 9.23 19.68 21.20
C ARG A 538 10.11 18.98 22.25
N GLY A 539 10.95 19.77 22.95
CA GLY A 539 11.86 19.25 23.97
C GLY A 539 11.18 18.73 25.24
N ASP A 540 9.90 19.00 25.44
CA ASP A 540 9.03 18.57 26.54
C ASP A 540 8.14 17.37 26.16
N SER A 541 8.20 16.91 24.91
CA SER A 541 7.52 15.69 24.47
C SER A 541 8.27 14.43 24.93
N ASP A 542 7.53 13.40 25.32
CA ASP A 542 8.03 12.13 25.84
C ASP A 542 7.21 10.95 25.28
N ILE A 543 7.79 9.75 25.29
CA ILE A 543 7.14 8.48 24.96
C ILE A 543 7.37 7.39 26.02
N ASN A 544 7.80 7.78 27.22
CA ASN A 544 8.02 6.90 28.38
C ASN A 544 6.72 6.32 29.00
N PHE A 545 5.68 6.10 28.20
CA PHE A 545 4.44 5.45 28.60
C PHE A 545 4.36 3.98 28.14
N PHE A 546 5.33 3.51 27.35
CA PHE A 546 5.44 2.10 27.00
C PHE A 546 5.71 1.25 28.26
N ASP A 547 5.39 -0.04 28.20
CA ASP A 547 5.35 -0.92 29.38
C ASP A 547 4.35 -0.46 30.46
N ALA A 548 3.25 0.16 30.03
CA ALA A 548 2.14 0.46 30.93
C ALA A 548 1.52 -0.83 31.49
N THR A 549 1.00 -0.76 32.71
CA THR A 549 0.13 -1.78 33.31
C THR A 549 -1.34 -1.36 33.24
N LEU A 550 -1.62 -0.06 33.39
CA LEU A 550 -2.96 0.50 33.29
C LEU A 550 -2.88 1.93 32.74
N THR A 551 -3.83 2.30 31.87
CA THR A 551 -3.92 3.66 31.33
C THR A 551 -5.36 4.13 31.29
N GLY A 552 -5.55 5.44 31.37
CA GLY A 552 -6.88 6.01 31.27
C GLY A 552 -6.91 7.51 31.49
N THR A 553 -7.95 8.15 30.98
CA THR A 553 -8.20 9.57 31.24
C THR A 553 -8.88 9.72 32.60
N LEU A 554 -8.21 10.42 33.52
CA LEU A 554 -8.73 10.72 34.84
C LEU A 554 -8.99 12.21 34.99
N ARG A 555 -9.99 12.53 35.82
CA ARG A 555 -10.35 13.91 36.11
C ARG A 555 -9.71 14.34 37.43
N THR A 556 -9.19 15.57 37.46
CA THR A 556 -8.78 16.28 38.67
C THR A 556 -9.62 17.55 38.83
N ARG A 557 -10.03 17.85 40.07
CA ARG A 557 -10.76 19.10 40.35
C ARG A 557 -9.78 20.27 40.35
N GLY A 558 -10.00 21.23 39.46
CA GLY A 558 -9.27 22.49 39.45
C GLY A 558 -10.03 23.61 40.15
N MET A 559 -9.35 24.73 40.37
CA MET A 559 -9.92 25.90 41.06
C MET A 559 -10.94 26.68 40.21
N LEU A 560 -10.84 26.58 38.88
CA LEU A 560 -11.72 27.27 37.92
C LEU A 560 -12.41 26.30 36.95
N CYS A 561 -11.70 25.27 36.50
CA CYS A 561 -12.20 24.21 35.64
C CYS A 561 -11.56 22.88 36.04
N ASP A 562 -12.30 21.79 35.89
CA ASP A 562 -11.75 20.44 36.03
C ASP A 562 -10.76 20.18 34.89
N ALA A 563 -9.68 19.48 35.20
CA ALA A 563 -8.70 19.03 34.22
C ALA A 563 -8.88 17.53 33.95
N TYR A 564 -8.82 17.15 32.68
CA TYR A 564 -8.88 15.77 32.22
C TYR A 564 -7.56 15.46 31.56
N ASN A 565 -6.75 14.64 32.21
CA ASN A 565 -5.40 14.31 31.77
C ASN A 565 -5.30 12.80 31.56
N TRP A 566 -4.34 12.38 30.75
CA TRP A 566 -4.07 10.96 30.52
C TRP A 566 -3.07 10.44 31.56
N TYR A 567 -3.47 9.41 32.29
CA TYR A 567 -2.64 8.79 33.32
C TYR A 567 -2.15 7.43 32.83
N VAL A 568 -0.90 7.14 33.15
CA VAL A 568 -0.21 5.89 32.80
C VAL A 568 0.43 5.35 34.07
N LEU A 569 0.00 4.16 34.46
CA LEU A 569 0.63 3.37 35.51
C LEU A 569 1.64 2.44 34.86
N THR A 570 2.85 2.41 35.40
CA THR A 570 3.87 1.39 35.13
C THR A 570 4.14 0.62 36.43
N ASP A 571 4.97 -0.41 36.36
CA ASP A 571 5.41 -1.14 37.56
C ASP A 571 6.18 -0.24 38.55
N CYS A 572 6.77 0.87 38.08
CA CYS A 572 7.67 1.70 38.88
C CYS A 572 7.21 3.15 39.06
N SER A 573 6.22 3.63 38.30
CA SER A 573 5.77 5.02 38.37
C SER A 573 4.30 5.21 38.02
N LEU A 574 3.74 6.30 38.54
CA LEU A 574 2.49 6.88 38.06
C LEU A 574 2.82 8.18 37.31
N ASP A 575 2.53 8.19 36.02
CA ASP A 575 2.84 9.28 35.10
C ASP A 575 1.56 9.98 34.63
N CYS A 576 1.64 11.30 34.45
CA CYS A 576 0.55 12.11 33.94
C CYS A 576 0.98 12.89 32.70
N TYR A 577 0.17 12.79 31.67
CA TYR A 577 0.35 13.42 30.37
C TYR A 577 -0.82 14.37 30.07
N ASP A 578 -0.57 15.36 29.22
CA ASP A 578 -1.58 16.31 28.76
C ASP A 578 -2.72 15.65 27.98
N ALA A 579 -2.40 14.68 27.12
CA ALA A 579 -3.34 13.90 26.34
C ALA A 579 -2.75 12.52 25.96
N CYS A 580 -3.62 11.60 25.56
CA CYS A 580 -3.20 10.33 24.97
C CYS A 580 -2.65 10.52 23.53
N PRO A 581 -1.83 9.58 23.03
CA PRO A 581 -1.33 9.61 21.66
C PRO A 581 -2.46 9.73 20.63
N VAL A 582 -2.18 10.47 19.54
CA VAL A 582 -3.12 10.63 18.42
C VAL A 582 -3.21 9.35 17.59
N LEU A 583 -2.15 8.54 17.60
CA LEU A 583 -2.08 7.27 16.89
C LEU A 583 -3.08 6.25 17.46
N LYS A 584 -3.95 5.72 16.59
CA LYS A 584 -4.94 4.69 16.93
C LYS A 584 -4.49 3.29 16.55
N GLU A 585 -3.69 3.19 15.50
CA GLU A 585 -3.25 1.94 14.89
C GLU A 585 -1.88 2.13 14.26
N TRP A 586 -1.09 1.07 14.23
CA TRP A 586 0.24 1.05 13.61
C TRP A 586 0.40 -0.19 12.73
N THR A 587 1.28 -0.06 11.76
CA THR A 587 1.69 -1.21 10.94
C THR A 587 2.80 -1.96 11.66
N HIS A 588 2.72 -3.28 11.72
CA HIS A 588 3.78 -4.12 12.26
C HIS A 588 4.39 -5.03 11.19
N PHE A 589 5.64 -5.39 11.40
CA PHE A 589 6.36 -6.36 10.59
C PHE A 589 7.07 -7.39 11.46
N SER A 590 7.05 -8.65 11.04
CA SER A 590 7.67 -9.73 11.82
C SER A 590 9.19 -9.63 11.81
N LEU A 591 9.80 -9.75 13.00
CA LEU A 591 11.24 -9.77 13.19
C LEU A 591 11.76 -11.22 13.17
N LYS A 592 11.64 -11.89 12.02
CA LYS A 592 12.07 -13.28 11.85
C LYS A 592 13.33 -13.42 10.99
N VAL A 593 13.35 -12.75 9.84
CA VAL A 593 14.51 -12.71 8.95
C VAL A 593 14.80 -11.25 8.64
N MET A 594 16.04 -10.86 8.87
CA MET A 594 16.53 -9.51 8.69
C MET A 594 17.82 -9.54 7.89
N PHE A 595 17.89 -8.70 6.88
CA PHE A 595 19.12 -8.42 6.14
C PHE A 595 19.59 -7.03 6.54
N ALA A 596 20.87 -6.89 6.81
CA ALA A 596 21.48 -5.60 7.11
C ALA A 596 22.69 -5.38 6.21
N THR A 597 22.78 -4.17 5.67
CA THR A 597 23.90 -3.71 4.84
C THR A 597 24.58 -2.56 5.59
N PRO A 598 25.63 -2.85 6.39
CA PRO A 598 26.24 -1.88 7.28
C PRO A 598 26.79 -0.64 6.57
N ASP A 599 27.35 -0.82 5.36
CA ASP A 599 27.96 0.28 4.58
C ASP A 599 26.99 1.42 4.27
N HIS A 600 25.69 1.11 4.21
CA HIS A 600 24.63 2.03 3.82
C HIS A 600 23.62 2.32 4.95
N GLY A 601 23.76 1.65 6.11
CA GLY A 601 22.78 1.71 7.20
C GLY A 601 21.41 1.13 6.83
N HIS A 602 21.37 0.23 5.86
CA HIS A 602 20.13 -0.39 5.37
C HIS A 602 19.75 -1.60 6.22
N ILE A 603 18.46 -1.69 6.52
CA ILE A 603 17.83 -2.83 7.15
C ILE A 603 16.65 -3.23 6.29
N ARG A 604 16.57 -4.52 5.96
CA ARG A 604 15.46 -5.10 5.23
C ARG A 604 14.86 -6.25 6.01
N LEU A 605 13.60 -6.09 6.38
CA LEU A 605 12.84 -7.12 7.07
C LEU A 605 12.08 -7.94 6.03
N VAL A 606 12.12 -9.26 6.15
CA VAL A 606 11.40 -10.18 5.26
C VAL A 606 10.43 -11.03 6.06
N SER A 607 9.15 -10.96 5.68
CA SER A 607 8.07 -11.72 6.29
C SER A 607 8.16 -13.20 5.89
N ARG A 608 7.37 -14.06 6.55
CA ARG A 608 7.28 -15.50 6.20
C ARG A 608 6.88 -15.72 4.72
N HIS A 609 6.07 -14.83 4.15
CA HIS A 609 5.56 -14.93 2.78
C HIS A 609 6.44 -14.15 1.79
N GLY A 610 7.62 -13.73 2.24
CA GLY A 610 8.61 -13.00 1.46
C GLY A 610 8.23 -11.56 1.11
N THR A 611 7.17 -11.00 1.71
CA THR A 611 6.99 -9.55 1.71
C THR A 611 8.19 -8.91 2.39
N SER A 612 8.73 -7.84 1.81
CA SER A 612 9.85 -7.11 2.39
C SER A 612 9.49 -5.67 2.71
N VAL A 613 10.11 -5.12 3.73
CA VAL A 613 10.18 -3.67 3.96
C VAL A 613 11.63 -3.29 4.20
N THR A 614 12.10 -2.27 3.48
CA THR A 614 13.45 -1.74 3.65
C THR A 614 13.39 -0.37 4.30
N PHE A 615 14.27 -0.13 5.27
CA PHE A 615 14.47 1.16 5.89
C PHE A 615 15.96 1.45 6.10
N LYS A 616 16.30 2.73 6.14
CA LYS A 616 17.64 3.28 6.31
C LYS A 616 17.70 4.04 7.63
N ILE A 617 18.69 3.72 8.46
CA ILE A 617 19.04 4.49 9.65
C ILE A 617 20.33 5.25 9.32
N PRO A 618 20.26 6.56 9.02
CA PRO A 618 21.44 7.32 8.58
C PRO A 618 22.53 7.45 9.65
N ASP A 619 22.14 7.44 10.93
CA ASP A 619 23.07 7.51 12.06
C ASP A 619 23.63 6.12 12.39
N MET A 620 24.93 5.94 12.15
CA MET A 620 25.61 4.67 12.37
C MET A 620 25.67 4.23 13.84
N GLU A 621 25.69 5.15 14.80
CA GLU A 621 25.65 4.78 16.22
C GLU A 621 24.30 4.13 16.56
N ARG A 622 23.21 4.72 16.05
CA ARG A 622 21.85 4.18 16.18
C ARG A 622 21.68 2.88 15.42
N PHE A 623 22.20 2.79 14.21
CA PHE A 623 22.18 1.57 13.41
C PHE A 623 22.86 0.41 14.16
N ASN A 624 24.06 0.65 14.72
CA ASN A 624 24.78 -0.35 15.51
C ASN A 624 24.04 -0.73 16.80
N LEU A 625 23.39 0.23 17.47
CA LEU A 625 22.52 -0.05 18.61
C LEU A 625 21.34 -0.96 18.23
N TRP A 626 20.69 -0.69 17.09
CA TRP A 626 19.60 -1.52 16.57
C TRP A 626 20.09 -2.95 16.28
N LEU A 627 21.22 -3.11 15.59
CA LEU A 627 21.80 -4.43 15.33
C LEU A 627 22.15 -5.18 16.62
N ALA A 628 22.81 -4.51 17.58
CA ALA A 628 23.17 -5.10 18.86
C ALA A 628 21.95 -5.50 19.70
N THR A 629 20.86 -4.74 19.61
CA THR A 629 19.59 -5.07 20.27
C THR A 629 18.93 -6.27 19.62
N ILE A 630 18.92 -6.33 18.28
CA ILE A 630 18.29 -7.43 17.54
C ILE A 630 19.05 -8.75 17.71
N GLN A 631 20.38 -8.70 17.82
CA GLN A 631 21.21 -9.89 18.10
C GLN A 631 20.89 -10.57 19.43
N GLN A 632 20.23 -9.88 20.36
CA GLN A 632 19.78 -10.45 21.64
C GLN A 632 18.53 -11.32 21.48
N PHE A 633 17.81 -11.23 20.37
CA PHE A 633 16.59 -12.00 20.13
C PHE A 633 16.93 -13.36 19.49
N PRO A 634 16.74 -14.49 20.20
CA PRO A 634 17.18 -15.81 19.72
C PRO A 634 16.40 -16.29 18.48
N ASP A 635 15.18 -15.77 18.28
CA ASP A 635 14.28 -16.17 17.19
C ASP A 635 14.51 -15.37 15.88
N CYS A 636 15.36 -14.34 15.91
CA CYS A 636 15.65 -13.50 14.75
C CYS A 636 16.90 -13.99 14.01
N LYS A 637 16.77 -14.27 12.70
CA LYS A 637 17.89 -14.57 11.81
C LYS A 637 18.40 -13.27 11.17
N LEU A 638 19.48 -12.72 11.73
CA LEU A 638 20.23 -11.60 11.14
C LEU A 638 21.23 -12.11 10.10
N ILE A 639 21.18 -11.54 8.89
CA ILE A 639 22.09 -11.81 7.77
C ILE A 639 22.76 -10.49 7.40
N LEU A 640 24.10 -10.47 7.38
CA LEU A 640 24.87 -9.33 6.90
C LEU A 640 25.12 -9.53 5.40
N GLU A 641 24.74 -8.54 4.60
CA GLU A 641 25.00 -8.51 3.15
C GLU A 641 26.20 -7.61 2.89
N ASP A 642 27.20 -8.12 2.17
CA ASP A 642 28.31 -7.34 1.63
C ASP A 642 27.86 -6.72 0.29
N CYS A 643 28.32 -5.50 -0.01
CA CYS A 643 27.95 -4.76 -1.24
C CYS A 643 28.38 -5.41 -2.55
#